data_AF-K9FVR3-F1
#
_entry.id   AF-K9FVR3-F1
#
_cell.length_a   1.000
_cell.length_b   1.000
_cell.length_c   1.000
_cell.angle_alpha   90.00
_cell.angle_beta   90.00
_cell.angle_gamma   90.00
#
_symmetry.space_group_name_H-M   'P 1'
#
loop_
_entity.id
_entity.type
_entity.pdbx_description
1 polymer ?
#
loop_
_entity_poly.entity_id
_entity_poly.type
_entity_poly.pdbx_seq_one_letter_code
_entity_poly.pdbx_strand_id
1 'polypeptide(L)'
;MAPTVHSAKLTLSCPLFATDFDPRNNGRLLVGGGGGEGRSGFLLDTSRRNEVIEAIELNLSRDEDSVTSLAAAPRAGDEAGSLVALAGINSSAEQQKKNNNQHLRSFRFEVPRRATTVATSNAQSAENSEKQDSKSEEGSIPGKAIALSQVSMFRTKNGLGSSDTYQRVTRLSPWPKGKEGTQKHTRIGAVATGLAPSGEIVFFRATEKPSRKDIIGRIQLSGNEEAEDLDFVSLEHDMEKTDHAHGRFLVAYTNGPDVMVGEISSSSRSNSSPDVRSVYSIPLPASGARTARPKFRALRFLSPRTLLLLLNAPNRGGSELVLLQLPSDKLNKSKILRRRKLPRSVKIGLGLDICQLGNNAQGQQQTVIAASGSDNSIPLFTLEYGPNRGYSNFRPYTTLRDVHPFSMTKLTFSTFIAPSHPITPDVGPQNIKLASVSMGNTVVVHTFPLSPFPTSSRAPRYVLVTPGPAEIWELVYSVIVLLFSISAICIAMLAFAEIRGGTPPVLGATEWLPDSIRGAIAREYVLPPQDQLTYFDTLLAPWGSSSDTDIPVATIVSADSQIESLREILDRVHRAGAAPADLETVAPQSLSVIVRCGAGQNAKQSVTIETAVSASADESEQSEEQKLQAWKDLSAPEQSAWKQRLVDSGRWTASEGESVLIGVLFSEACEELGRAVREGFP
;
A
#
# COMPACT_ATOMS: atom_id res chain seq x y z
N MET A 1 -1.34 17.60 10.28
CA MET A 1 -0.02 16.95 10.45
C MET A 1 0.22 16.03 9.28
N ALA A 2 1.46 15.87 8.81
CA ALA A 2 1.77 14.84 7.80
C ALA A 2 1.56 13.45 8.45
N PRO A 3 1.08 12.45 7.70
CA PRO A 3 0.96 11.07 8.18
C PRO A 3 2.26 10.59 8.84
N THR A 4 2.17 9.87 9.95
CA THR A 4 3.33 9.24 10.59
C THR A 4 3.81 8.04 9.77
N VAL A 5 4.61 8.30 8.73
CA VAL A 5 5.39 7.26 8.06
C VAL A 5 6.43 6.78 9.06
N HIS A 6 6.32 5.52 9.48
CA HIS A 6 7.31 4.92 10.39
C HIS A 6 8.69 4.91 9.72
N SER A 7 9.70 5.37 10.45
CA SER A 7 11.08 5.36 10.00
C SER A 7 11.96 4.81 11.09
N ALA A 8 12.99 4.08 10.69
CA ALA A 8 14.05 3.60 11.56
C ALA A 8 15.39 4.02 10.96
N LYS A 9 16.29 4.53 11.80
CA LYS A 9 17.59 5.08 11.39
C LYS A 9 18.70 4.35 12.12
N LEU A 10 19.73 3.95 11.36
CA LEU A 10 20.96 3.37 11.88
C LEU A 10 22.15 4.17 11.34
N THR A 11 23.17 4.38 12.17
CA THR A 11 24.43 5.00 11.76
C THR A 11 25.52 3.94 11.81
N LEU A 12 26.20 3.72 10.69
CA LEU A 12 27.25 2.72 10.54
C LEU A 12 28.64 3.36 10.66
N SER A 13 29.67 2.51 10.67
CA SER A 13 31.07 2.92 10.84
C SER A 13 31.67 3.63 9.63
N CYS A 14 31.08 3.49 8.42
CA CYS A 14 31.65 4.03 7.18
C CYS A 14 30.61 4.71 6.26
N PRO A 15 31.06 5.58 5.33
CA PRO A 15 30.21 6.19 4.31
C PRO A 15 29.59 5.15 3.38
N LEU A 16 28.32 5.32 3.01
CA LEU A 16 27.56 4.31 2.29
C LEU A 16 27.25 4.76 0.87
N PHE A 17 27.47 3.88 -0.10
CA PHE A 17 27.27 4.19 -1.52
C PHE A 17 26.22 3.29 -2.19
N ALA A 18 26.03 2.08 -1.69
CA ALA A 18 25.18 1.09 -2.33
C ALA A 18 24.30 0.35 -1.32
N THR A 19 23.09 0.01 -1.77
CA THR A 19 22.12 -0.76 -0.99
C THR A 19 21.16 -1.51 -1.90
N ASP A 20 20.71 -2.69 -1.47
CA ASP A 20 19.70 -3.49 -2.16
C ASP A 20 18.98 -4.42 -1.15
N PHE A 21 17.70 -4.75 -1.39
CA PHE A 21 16.94 -5.67 -0.54
C PHE A 21 17.05 -7.12 -1.03
N ASP A 22 16.94 -8.11 -0.13
CA ASP A 22 16.66 -9.48 -0.56
C ASP A 22 15.26 -9.53 -1.21
N PRO A 23 15.14 -9.85 -2.51
CA PRO A 23 13.83 -9.87 -3.17
C PRO A 23 12.90 -10.96 -2.62
N ARG A 24 13.41 -11.95 -1.88
CA ARG A 24 12.62 -13.01 -1.24
C ARG A 24 12.16 -12.64 0.17
N ASN A 25 12.83 -11.69 0.82
CA ASN A 25 12.56 -11.31 2.20
C ASN A 25 12.77 -9.81 2.42
N ASN A 26 11.66 -9.08 2.56
CA ASN A 26 11.65 -7.63 2.80
C ASN A 26 12.23 -7.20 4.17
N GLY A 27 12.63 -8.15 5.03
CA GLY A 27 13.32 -7.91 6.29
C GLY A 27 14.85 -7.84 6.15
N ARG A 28 15.43 -8.16 4.99
CA ARG A 28 16.90 -8.19 4.83
C ARG A 28 17.38 -7.13 3.87
N LEU A 29 18.26 -6.26 4.36
CA LEU A 29 18.82 -5.15 3.61
C LEU A 29 20.34 -5.28 3.53
N LEU A 30 20.88 -5.35 2.32
CA LEU A 30 22.31 -5.26 2.08
C LEU A 30 22.73 -3.80 1.94
N VAL A 31 23.83 -3.45 2.57
CA VAL A 31 24.42 -2.11 2.53
C VAL A 31 25.93 -2.26 2.34
N GLY A 32 26.51 -1.43 1.48
CA GLY A 32 27.94 -1.44 1.22
C GLY A 32 28.51 -0.04 1.11
N GLY A 33 29.72 0.13 1.62
CA GLY A 33 30.38 1.42 1.62
C GLY A 33 31.87 1.34 1.92
N GLY A 34 32.46 2.49 2.18
CA GLY A 34 33.86 2.61 2.56
C GLY A 34 34.38 4.05 2.48
N GLY A 35 35.40 4.34 3.28
CA GLY A 35 36.02 5.66 3.30
C GLY A 35 36.71 5.94 4.62
N GLY A 36 37.83 6.65 4.59
CA GLY A 36 38.67 6.83 5.78
C GLY A 36 39.32 5.50 6.21
N GLU A 37 39.12 5.12 7.48
CA GLU A 37 39.78 3.97 8.11
C GLU A 37 39.07 2.61 7.92
N GLY A 38 37.84 2.61 7.40
CA GLY A 38 36.98 1.43 7.29
C GLY A 38 36.38 1.22 5.89
N ARG A 39 36.35 -0.03 5.43
CA ARG A 39 35.62 -0.49 4.25
C ARG A 39 34.85 -1.74 4.63
N SER A 40 33.53 -1.67 4.56
CA SER A 40 32.69 -2.74 5.10
C SER A 40 31.44 -2.95 4.24
N GLY A 41 30.99 -4.20 4.21
CA GLY A 41 29.66 -4.60 3.76
C GLY A 41 28.84 -5.06 4.96
N PHE A 42 27.57 -4.68 5.00
CA PHE A 42 26.67 -5.00 6.10
C PHE A 42 25.43 -5.72 5.57
N LEU A 43 25.00 -6.74 6.31
CA LEU A 43 23.65 -7.28 6.22
C LEU A 43 22.85 -6.78 7.42
N LEU A 44 21.80 -6.01 7.17
CA LEU A 44 20.94 -5.42 8.18
C LEU A 44 19.62 -6.18 8.27
N ASP A 45 19.16 -6.42 9.49
CA ASP A 45 17.81 -6.86 9.78
C ASP A 45 16.91 -5.63 9.94
N THR A 46 15.86 -5.61 9.13
CA THR A 46 14.82 -4.57 9.06
C THR A 46 13.45 -5.17 9.31
N SER A 47 13.35 -6.43 9.78
CA SER A 47 12.09 -7.14 10.03
C SER A 47 11.10 -6.32 10.87
N ARG A 48 11.62 -5.60 11.88
CA ARG A 48 10.87 -4.68 12.74
C ARG A 48 10.76 -3.29 12.12
N ARG A 49 9.60 -2.64 12.24
CA ARG A 49 9.33 -1.33 11.61
C ARG A 49 10.04 -0.15 12.31
N ASN A 50 10.38 -0.31 13.57
CA ASN A 50 10.92 0.75 14.44
C ASN A 50 12.44 0.64 14.65
N GLU A 51 13.07 -0.44 14.20
CA GLU A 51 14.47 -0.72 14.49
C GLU A 51 15.17 -1.34 13.28
N VAL A 52 16.40 -0.91 13.02
CA VAL A 52 17.29 -1.52 12.02
C VAL A 52 18.52 -2.00 12.78
N ILE A 53 18.82 -3.29 12.68
CA ILE A 53 19.90 -3.94 13.42
C ILE A 53 20.96 -4.43 12.45
N GLU A 54 22.21 -4.26 12.84
CA GLU A 54 23.32 -4.90 12.15
C GLU A 54 23.36 -6.40 12.47
N ALA A 55 23.07 -7.24 11.46
CA ALA A 55 23.08 -8.69 11.65
C ALA A 55 24.47 -9.28 11.39
N ILE A 56 25.17 -8.78 10.36
CA ILE A 56 26.52 -9.24 9.98
C ILE A 56 27.29 -8.07 9.39
N GLU A 57 28.53 -7.87 9.85
CA GLU A 57 29.54 -7.02 9.22
C GLU A 57 30.61 -7.87 8.52
N LEU A 58 30.97 -7.44 7.31
CA LEU A 58 32.11 -7.94 6.55
C LEU A 58 33.11 -6.80 6.40
N ASN A 59 34.26 -6.93 7.05
CA ASN A 59 35.38 -6.03 6.88
C ASN A 59 36.15 -6.37 5.59
N LEU A 60 36.22 -5.42 4.67
CA LEU A 60 36.99 -5.51 3.43
C LEU A 60 38.41 -4.99 3.64
N SER A 61 39.31 -5.29 2.70
CA SER A 61 40.71 -4.87 2.80
C SER A 61 40.86 -3.34 2.76
N ARG A 62 41.82 -2.84 3.56
CA ARG A 62 42.25 -1.44 3.58
C ARG A 62 43.08 -1.02 2.37
N ASP A 63 43.44 -1.94 1.49
CA ASP A 63 44.18 -1.61 0.26
C ASP A 63 43.28 -1.48 -0.97
N GLU A 64 42.04 -1.93 -0.88
CA GLU A 64 41.09 -1.99 -1.99
C GLU A 64 40.24 -0.72 -2.09
N ASP A 65 39.37 -0.60 -3.08
CA ASP A 65 38.46 0.55 -3.14
C ASP A 65 37.19 0.31 -2.30
N SER A 66 36.37 1.33 -2.14
CA SER A 66 35.07 1.24 -1.47
C SER A 66 34.05 0.50 -2.33
N VAL A 67 33.00 -0.03 -1.71
CA VAL A 67 31.87 -0.60 -2.45
C VAL A 67 31.14 0.52 -3.19
N THR A 68 31.12 0.49 -4.52
CA THR A 68 30.47 1.54 -5.34
C THR A 68 29.09 1.14 -5.84
N SER A 69 28.85 -0.16 -6.03
CA SER A 69 27.59 -0.73 -6.52
C SER A 69 27.34 -2.09 -5.89
N LEU A 70 26.07 -2.46 -5.70
CA LEU A 70 25.66 -3.65 -4.98
C LEU A 70 24.35 -4.18 -5.55
N ALA A 71 24.20 -5.51 -5.61
CA ALA A 71 22.95 -6.17 -5.94
C ALA A 71 22.75 -7.48 -5.17
N ALA A 72 21.53 -7.73 -4.70
CA ALA A 72 21.10 -8.97 -4.06
C ALA A 72 20.81 -10.05 -5.12
N ALA A 73 21.59 -11.13 -5.08
CA ALA A 73 21.57 -12.21 -6.07
C ALA A 73 21.17 -13.56 -5.48
N PRO A 74 20.05 -13.67 -4.74
CA PRO A 74 19.63 -14.97 -4.23
C PRO A 74 19.35 -15.96 -5.35
N ARG A 75 19.40 -17.25 -5.04
CA ARG A 75 19.08 -18.34 -5.96
C ARG A 75 17.87 -19.13 -5.49
N ALA A 76 17.18 -19.73 -6.46
CA ALA A 76 16.17 -20.74 -6.20
C ALA A 76 16.86 -21.96 -5.57
N GLY A 77 16.51 -22.28 -4.33
CA GLY A 77 17.12 -23.37 -3.55
C GLY A 77 18.24 -22.95 -2.60
N ASP A 78 18.59 -21.65 -2.52
CA ASP A 78 19.41 -21.17 -1.41
C ASP A 78 18.65 -21.39 -0.10
N GLU A 79 19.35 -21.81 0.95
CA GLU A 79 18.73 -21.96 2.27
C GLU A 79 18.10 -20.65 2.74
N ALA A 80 17.02 -20.74 3.52
CA ALA A 80 16.24 -19.58 3.96
C ALA A 80 17.07 -18.51 4.70
N GLY A 81 18.26 -18.85 5.22
CA GLY A 81 19.20 -17.92 5.87
C GLY A 81 20.38 -17.43 5.02
N SER A 82 20.51 -17.86 3.76
CA SER A 82 21.66 -17.54 2.91
C SER A 82 21.31 -16.49 1.86
N LEU A 83 22.17 -15.50 1.68
CA LEU A 83 22.03 -14.44 0.68
C LEU A 83 23.36 -14.20 -0.03
N VAL A 84 23.36 -14.33 -1.35
CA VAL A 84 24.51 -13.96 -2.19
C VAL A 84 24.39 -12.49 -2.60
N ALA A 85 25.48 -11.74 -2.45
CA ALA A 85 25.61 -10.35 -2.85
C ALA A 85 26.68 -10.20 -3.93
N LEU A 86 26.36 -9.43 -4.98
CA LEU A 86 27.33 -9.03 -6.01
C LEU A 86 27.70 -7.57 -5.80
N ALA A 87 28.99 -7.28 -5.64
CA ALA A 87 29.49 -5.95 -5.31
C ALA A 87 30.52 -5.47 -6.35
N GLY A 88 30.46 -4.19 -6.69
CA GLY A 88 31.50 -3.48 -7.43
C GLY A 88 32.52 -2.88 -6.47
N ILE A 89 33.73 -3.44 -6.46
CA ILE A 89 34.83 -3.04 -5.60
C ILE A 89 36.12 -3.16 -6.41
N ASN A 90 36.72 -2.03 -6.78
CA ASN A 90 38.00 -2.05 -7.49
C ASN A 90 39.10 -2.70 -6.65
N SER A 91 40.02 -3.39 -7.33
CA SER A 91 41.28 -3.88 -6.75
C SER A 91 42.16 -2.73 -6.25
N SER A 92 43.23 -3.03 -5.52
CA SER A 92 44.17 -1.99 -5.05
C SER A 92 44.77 -1.19 -6.20
N ALA A 93 45.18 0.06 -5.93
CA ALA A 93 45.77 0.94 -6.93
C ALA A 93 47.00 0.30 -7.63
N GLU A 94 47.75 -0.53 -6.92
CA GLU A 94 48.88 -1.28 -7.49
C GLU A 94 48.44 -2.34 -8.51
N GLN A 95 47.38 -3.09 -8.19
CA GLN A 95 46.83 -4.10 -9.10
C GLN A 95 46.19 -3.44 -10.32
N GLN A 96 45.54 -2.29 -10.14
CA GLN A 96 44.99 -1.50 -11.23
C GLN A 96 46.09 -0.99 -12.18
N LYS A 97 47.22 -0.50 -11.65
CA LYS A 97 48.40 -0.12 -12.45
C LYS A 97 48.97 -1.31 -13.25
N LYS A 98 48.89 -2.53 -12.69
CA LYS A 98 49.26 -3.79 -13.37
C LYS A 98 48.17 -4.29 -14.34
N ASN A 99 47.16 -3.48 -14.64
CA ASN A 99 46.04 -3.82 -15.51
C ASN A 99 45.23 -5.05 -15.04
N ASN A 100 45.23 -5.32 -13.74
CA ASN A 100 44.48 -6.41 -13.11
C ASN A 100 43.46 -5.84 -12.12
N ASN A 101 42.27 -5.49 -12.62
CA ASN A 101 41.19 -4.99 -11.79
C ASN A 101 40.05 -6.01 -11.70
N GLN A 102 39.98 -6.75 -10.58
CA GLN A 102 38.96 -7.76 -10.29
C GLN A 102 37.77 -7.10 -9.57
N HIS A 103 37.10 -6.21 -10.30
CA HIS A 103 36.10 -5.28 -9.76
C HIS A 103 34.78 -5.92 -9.34
N LEU A 104 34.37 -7.03 -9.96
CA LEU A 104 33.11 -7.69 -9.60
C LEU A 104 33.38 -8.79 -8.58
N ARG A 105 32.82 -8.64 -7.39
CA ARG A 105 32.99 -9.57 -6.27
C ARG A 105 31.67 -10.21 -5.88
N SER A 106 31.75 -11.44 -5.40
CA SER A 106 30.63 -12.18 -4.85
C SER A 106 30.90 -12.57 -3.41
N PHE A 107 29.91 -12.32 -2.55
CA PHE A 107 29.94 -12.67 -1.14
C PHE A 107 28.68 -13.46 -0.77
N ARG A 108 28.79 -14.42 0.14
CA ARG A 108 27.66 -15.11 0.76
C ARG A 108 27.54 -14.65 2.21
N PHE A 109 26.33 -14.25 2.58
CA PHE A 109 25.96 -13.95 3.95
C PHE A 109 25.05 -15.05 4.48
N GLU A 110 25.40 -15.61 5.63
CA GLU A 110 24.65 -16.64 6.34
C GLU A 110 24.16 -16.05 7.66
N VAL A 111 22.85 -15.84 7.77
CA VAL A 111 22.20 -15.24 8.96
C VAL A 111 22.33 -16.19 10.15
N PRO A 112 22.58 -15.66 11.38
CA PRO A 112 22.61 -16.48 12.59
C PRO A 112 21.32 -17.31 12.74
N ARG A 113 21.45 -18.59 13.11
CA ARG A 113 20.31 -19.46 13.40
C ARG A 113 20.36 -19.90 14.86
N ARG A 114 19.19 -19.95 15.50
CA ARG A 114 19.00 -20.71 16.75
C ARG A 114 19.06 -22.19 16.37
N ALA A 115 20.00 -22.93 16.96
CA ALA A 115 20.10 -24.36 16.74
C ALA A 115 18.92 -25.04 17.44
N THR A 116 17.91 -25.48 16.68
CA THR A 116 16.91 -26.42 17.18
C THR A 116 17.54 -27.81 17.14
N THR A 117 17.98 -28.33 18.28
CA THR A 117 18.45 -29.71 18.40
C THR A 117 17.30 -30.68 18.11
N VAL A 118 17.14 -31.09 16.86
CA VAL A 118 16.39 -32.31 16.54
C VAL A 118 17.37 -33.46 16.71
N ALA A 119 17.39 -34.03 17.91
CA ALA A 119 18.14 -35.24 18.19
C ALA A 119 17.49 -36.41 17.43
N THR A 120 18.13 -36.85 16.35
CA THR A 120 17.90 -38.16 15.75
C THR A 120 18.45 -39.20 16.71
N SER A 121 17.59 -39.73 17.58
CA SER A 121 17.91 -40.89 18.42
C SER A 121 18.07 -42.11 17.53
N ASN A 122 19.26 -42.70 17.49
CA ASN A 122 19.38 -44.15 17.39
C ASN A 122 20.68 -44.68 18.01
N ALA A 123 20.48 -45.71 18.84
CA ALA A 123 21.42 -46.71 19.38
C ALA A 123 22.33 -46.33 20.57
N GLN A 124 21.78 -46.60 21.77
CA GLN A 124 22.35 -47.44 22.84
C GLN A 124 23.87 -47.47 23.04
N SER A 125 24.36 -46.98 24.18
CA SER A 125 24.80 -47.85 25.30
C SER A 125 25.39 -47.06 26.49
N ALA A 126 24.99 -47.52 27.68
CA ALA A 126 25.69 -47.52 28.98
C ALA A 126 25.98 -46.19 29.72
N GLU A 127 25.09 -45.92 30.68
CA GLU A 127 25.33 -45.57 32.09
C GLU A 127 26.75 -45.15 32.51
N ASN A 128 26.89 -43.89 32.94
CA ASN A 128 27.17 -43.60 34.35
C ASN A 128 26.84 -42.16 34.71
N SER A 129 26.13 -42.03 35.83
CA SER A 129 25.69 -40.78 36.42
C SER A 129 26.86 -39.98 37.01
N GLU A 130 26.91 -38.68 36.77
CA GLU A 130 27.23 -37.71 37.81
C GLU A 130 26.68 -36.33 37.44
N LYS A 131 25.92 -35.76 38.37
CA LYS A 131 25.28 -34.45 38.28
C LYS A 131 26.34 -33.36 38.33
N GLN A 132 26.39 -32.52 37.31
CA GLN A 132 27.01 -31.20 37.44
C GLN A 132 26.11 -30.15 36.79
N ASP A 133 25.58 -29.28 37.65
CA ASP A 133 24.85 -28.08 37.29
C ASP A 133 25.68 -27.23 36.32
N SER A 134 25.30 -27.22 35.05
CA SER A 134 25.71 -26.20 34.09
C SER A 134 24.47 -25.70 33.39
N LYS A 135 24.20 -24.39 33.54
CA LYS A 135 23.25 -23.65 32.70
C LYS A 135 23.60 -23.96 31.25
N SER A 136 22.70 -24.64 30.55
CA SER A 136 22.78 -24.88 29.12
C SER A 136 22.88 -23.53 28.40
N GLU A 137 24.07 -23.21 27.89
CA GLU A 137 24.24 -22.14 26.92
C GLU A 137 23.45 -22.51 25.66
N GLU A 138 22.45 -21.69 25.31
CA GLU A 138 21.79 -21.74 24.00
C GLU A 138 22.84 -21.50 22.92
N GLY A 139 23.33 -22.56 22.28
CA GLY A 139 24.26 -22.46 21.16
C GLY A 139 23.59 -21.83 19.94
N SER A 140 23.65 -20.50 19.81
CA SER A 140 23.33 -19.81 18.55
C SER A 140 24.51 -19.92 17.60
N ILE A 141 24.30 -20.38 16.36
CA ILE A 141 25.35 -20.37 15.35
C ILE A 141 25.54 -18.91 14.91
N PRO A 142 26.72 -18.28 15.09
CA PRO A 142 26.96 -16.91 14.68
C PRO A 142 26.87 -16.77 13.16
N GLY A 143 26.33 -15.65 12.70
CA GLY A 143 26.23 -15.34 11.28
C GLY A 143 27.61 -15.17 10.66
N LYS A 144 27.77 -15.56 9.40
CA LYS A 144 29.06 -15.54 8.70
C LYS A 144 28.95 -14.87 7.34
N ALA A 145 29.94 -14.05 6.99
CA ALA A 145 30.15 -13.55 5.64
C ALA A 145 31.35 -14.27 5.00
N ILE A 146 31.17 -14.78 3.78
CA ILE A 146 32.15 -15.59 3.05
C ILE A 146 32.40 -14.98 1.68
N ALA A 147 33.66 -14.67 1.37
CA ALA A 147 34.05 -14.27 0.02
C ALA A 147 34.04 -15.48 -0.93
N LEU A 148 33.35 -15.37 -2.07
CA LEU A 148 33.12 -16.49 -2.99
C LEU A 148 33.95 -16.39 -4.27
N SER A 149 33.95 -15.22 -4.92
CA SER A 149 34.65 -15.01 -6.20
C SER A 149 35.01 -13.55 -6.42
N GLN A 150 36.09 -13.34 -7.17
CA GLN A 150 36.54 -12.04 -7.67
C GLN A 150 36.86 -12.18 -9.16
N VAL A 151 36.32 -11.29 -10.00
CA VAL A 151 36.47 -11.39 -11.45
C VAL A 151 36.55 -10.02 -12.10
N SER A 152 37.35 -9.96 -13.18
CA SER A 152 37.42 -8.80 -14.06
C SER A 152 36.52 -9.03 -15.28
N MET A 153 35.38 -8.33 -15.32
CA MET A 153 34.39 -8.41 -16.41
C MET A 153 34.69 -7.42 -17.54
N PHE A 154 35.08 -6.18 -17.21
CA PHE A 154 35.43 -5.16 -18.21
C PHE A 154 36.68 -5.51 -19.02
N ARG A 155 36.68 -5.14 -20.30
CA ARG A 155 37.86 -5.14 -21.15
C ARG A 155 38.66 -3.89 -20.82
N THR A 156 39.77 -4.05 -20.14
CA THR A 156 40.66 -2.93 -19.86
C THR A 156 41.36 -2.46 -21.13
N LYS A 157 40.91 -1.35 -21.70
CA LYS A 157 41.67 -0.55 -22.65
C LYS A 157 42.27 0.64 -21.90
N ASN A 158 43.21 0.38 -21.00
CA ASN A 158 43.99 1.49 -20.47
C ASN A 158 45.06 1.82 -21.51
N GLY A 159 44.97 3.02 -22.10
CA GLY A 159 46.16 3.70 -22.59
C GLY A 159 47.12 3.97 -21.42
N LEU A 160 48.32 4.45 -21.71
CA LEU A 160 49.34 4.76 -20.72
C LEU A 160 48.83 5.83 -19.72
N GLY A 161 48.23 5.41 -18.61
CA GLY A 161 47.67 6.29 -17.56
C GLY A 161 46.80 5.53 -16.55
N SER A 162 46.79 5.97 -15.29
CA SER A 162 45.86 5.46 -14.27
C SER A 162 44.46 5.99 -14.58
N SER A 163 43.57 5.11 -15.04
CA SER A 163 42.16 5.48 -15.20
C SER A 163 41.46 5.37 -13.84
N ASP A 164 40.81 6.45 -13.39
CA ASP A 164 39.93 6.47 -12.20
C ASP A 164 38.61 5.70 -12.46
N THR A 165 38.68 4.65 -13.28
CA THR A 165 37.52 3.87 -13.71
C THR A 165 37.02 3.03 -12.56
N TYR A 166 35.73 3.11 -12.27
CA TYR A 166 35.08 2.24 -11.30
C TYR A 166 33.81 1.63 -11.88
N GLN A 167 33.27 0.62 -11.18
CA GLN A 167 31.98 0.04 -11.51
C GLN A 167 30.85 0.92 -10.98
N ARG A 168 30.16 1.65 -11.85
CA ARG A 168 29.09 2.59 -11.48
C ARG A 168 27.78 1.88 -11.16
N VAL A 169 27.42 0.88 -11.96
CA VAL A 169 26.12 0.22 -11.88
C VAL A 169 26.31 -1.29 -11.76
N THR A 170 25.56 -1.90 -10.84
CA THR A 170 25.24 -3.33 -10.82
C THR A 170 23.74 -3.45 -10.74
N ARG A 171 23.13 -4.11 -11.73
CA ARG A 171 21.69 -4.32 -11.74
C ARG A 171 21.42 -5.75 -12.17
N LEU A 172 20.44 -6.37 -11.54
CA LEU A 172 19.97 -7.71 -11.88
C LEU A 172 18.56 -7.63 -12.44
N SER A 173 18.19 -8.61 -13.27
CA SER A 173 16.82 -8.77 -13.73
C SER A 173 15.86 -8.92 -12.54
N PRO A 174 14.59 -8.50 -12.66
CA PRO A 174 13.60 -8.67 -11.61
C PRO A 174 13.56 -10.11 -11.08
N TRP A 175 13.28 -10.26 -9.78
CA TRP A 175 13.04 -11.58 -9.21
C TRP A 175 11.76 -12.18 -9.82
N PRO A 176 11.79 -13.44 -10.29
CA PRO A 176 10.62 -14.07 -10.90
C PRO A 176 9.48 -14.15 -9.88
N LYS A 177 8.28 -13.74 -10.30
CA LYS A 177 7.05 -13.83 -9.51
C LYS A 177 6.33 -15.13 -9.89
N GLY A 178 6.50 -16.21 -9.12
CA GLY A 178 5.89 -17.50 -9.45
C GLY A 178 5.87 -18.47 -8.27
N LYS A 179 4.89 -19.39 -8.27
CA LYS A 179 4.76 -20.45 -7.25
C LYS A 179 6.01 -21.34 -7.28
N GLU A 180 6.58 -21.54 -6.11
CA GLU A 180 7.67 -22.49 -5.88
C GLU A 180 7.36 -23.85 -6.52
N GLY A 181 8.37 -24.41 -7.18
CA GLY A 181 8.33 -25.79 -7.65
C GLY A 181 8.85 -25.92 -9.07
N THR A 182 10.08 -26.39 -9.21
CA THR A 182 10.64 -27.12 -10.37
C THR A 182 11.28 -26.35 -11.54
N GLN A 183 10.99 -25.07 -11.82
CA GLN A 183 11.68 -24.37 -12.93
C GLN A 183 12.90 -23.55 -12.46
N LYS A 184 14.10 -23.91 -12.95
CA LYS A 184 15.34 -23.14 -12.74
C LYS A 184 15.27 -21.81 -13.51
N HIS A 185 14.68 -20.77 -12.93
CA HIS A 185 14.72 -19.44 -13.52
C HIS A 185 16.15 -18.90 -13.57
N THR A 186 16.62 -18.55 -14.76
CA THR A 186 17.95 -17.98 -14.96
C THR A 186 17.85 -16.45 -14.92
N ARG A 187 18.34 -15.82 -13.84
CA ARG A 187 18.48 -14.37 -13.78
C ARG A 187 19.72 -13.91 -14.56
N ILE A 188 19.64 -12.70 -15.10
CA ILE A 188 20.77 -12.02 -15.73
C ILE A 188 21.12 -10.77 -14.95
N GLY A 189 22.33 -10.26 -15.16
CA GLY A 189 22.80 -9.01 -14.60
C GLY A 189 23.55 -8.19 -15.64
N ALA A 190 23.71 -6.90 -15.35
CA ALA A 190 24.68 -6.07 -16.02
C ALA A 190 25.50 -5.24 -15.04
N VAL A 191 26.74 -5.01 -15.46
CA VAL A 191 27.66 -4.04 -14.87
C VAL A 191 28.04 -2.98 -15.89
N ALA A 192 28.18 -1.73 -15.43
CA ALA A 192 28.61 -0.62 -16.27
C ALA A 192 29.74 0.17 -15.60
N THR A 193 30.67 0.65 -16.42
CA THR A 193 31.77 1.52 -15.96
C THR A 193 31.30 2.96 -15.72
N GLY A 194 32.01 3.67 -14.85
CA GLY A 194 31.93 5.13 -14.69
C GLY A 194 33.32 5.74 -14.66
N LEU A 195 33.45 6.99 -15.11
CA LEU A 195 34.72 7.70 -15.29
C LEU A 195 35.74 6.97 -16.18
N ALA A 196 35.24 6.14 -17.10
CA ALA A 196 36.07 5.40 -18.02
C ALA A 196 36.33 6.21 -19.31
N PRO A 197 37.55 6.21 -19.87
CA PRO A 197 37.82 6.86 -21.15
C PRO A 197 37.04 6.22 -22.31
N SER A 198 36.73 4.92 -22.20
CA SER A 198 35.74 4.25 -23.05
C SER A 198 34.83 3.42 -22.18
N GLY A 199 33.56 3.81 -22.10
CA GLY A 199 32.55 3.13 -21.30
C GLY A 199 32.27 1.72 -21.83
N GLU A 200 31.89 0.81 -20.95
CA GLU A 200 31.46 -0.54 -21.30
C GLU A 200 30.28 -0.97 -20.43
N ILE A 201 29.29 -1.61 -21.05
CA ILE A 201 28.21 -2.32 -20.36
C ILE A 201 28.39 -3.81 -20.63
N VAL A 202 28.53 -4.62 -19.59
CA VAL A 202 28.71 -6.08 -19.70
C VAL A 202 27.49 -6.78 -19.13
N PHE A 203 26.85 -7.62 -19.94
CA PHE A 203 25.75 -8.48 -19.54
C PHE A 203 26.26 -9.87 -19.19
N PHE A 204 25.78 -10.44 -18.10
CA PHE A 204 26.22 -11.74 -17.61
C PHE A 204 25.06 -12.51 -16.96
N ARG A 205 25.23 -13.83 -16.83
CA ARG A 205 24.30 -14.68 -16.09
C ARG A 205 24.54 -14.54 -14.59
N ALA A 206 23.50 -14.30 -13.82
CA ALA A 206 23.61 -14.19 -12.38
C ALA A 206 23.82 -15.60 -11.78
N THR A 207 25.06 -15.92 -11.45
CA THR A 207 25.46 -17.13 -10.72
C THR A 207 26.04 -16.75 -9.36
N GLU A 208 26.21 -17.73 -8.48
CA GLU A 208 26.86 -17.50 -7.18
C GLU A 208 28.31 -17.01 -7.34
N LYS A 209 29.01 -17.51 -8.35
CA LYS A 209 30.40 -17.16 -8.66
C LYS A 209 30.49 -16.74 -10.12
N PRO A 210 30.07 -15.50 -10.45
CA PRO A 210 30.11 -15.02 -11.83
C PRO A 210 31.54 -15.11 -12.39
N SER A 211 31.64 -15.61 -13.61
CA SER A 211 32.92 -15.79 -14.30
C SER A 211 32.87 -15.18 -15.70
N ARG A 212 34.03 -15.06 -16.36
CA ARG A 212 34.10 -14.61 -17.76
C ARG A 212 33.32 -15.50 -18.74
N LYS A 213 33.04 -16.76 -18.36
CA LYS A 213 32.25 -17.70 -19.16
C LYS A 213 30.74 -17.42 -19.09
N ASP A 214 30.31 -16.66 -18.08
CA ASP A 214 28.91 -16.30 -17.86
C ASP A 214 28.49 -15.05 -18.63
N ILE A 215 29.38 -14.47 -19.44
CA ILE A 215 29.12 -13.26 -20.21
C ILE A 215 28.21 -13.59 -21.40
N ILE A 216 27.16 -12.79 -21.54
CA ILE A 216 26.07 -12.97 -22.50
C ILE A 216 26.17 -11.96 -23.65
N GLY A 217 26.71 -10.76 -23.37
CA GLY A 217 26.90 -9.70 -24.35
C GLY A 217 27.65 -8.50 -23.78
N ARG A 218 28.14 -7.62 -24.66
CA ARG A 218 28.93 -6.43 -24.28
C ARG A 218 28.60 -5.25 -25.18
N ILE A 219 28.29 -4.09 -24.60
CA ILE A 219 28.14 -2.84 -25.36
C ILE A 219 29.35 -1.97 -25.07
N GLN A 220 30.09 -1.62 -26.12
CA GLN A 220 31.15 -0.61 -26.04
C GLN A 220 30.53 0.76 -26.25
N LEU A 221 30.71 1.66 -25.28
CA LEU A 221 30.32 3.07 -25.37
C LEU A 221 31.52 3.86 -25.91
N SER A 222 31.28 4.65 -26.96
CA SER A 222 32.32 5.41 -27.66
C SER A 222 32.29 6.88 -27.26
N GLY A 223 33.46 7.54 -27.19
CA GLY A 223 33.53 9.00 -27.10
C GLY A 223 33.04 9.61 -25.78
N ASN A 224 33.71 9.30 -24.66
CA ASN A 224 33.38 9.77 -23.31
C ASN A 224 31.91 9.56 -22.90
N GLU A 225 31.22 8.62 -23.56
CA GLU A 225 29.87 8.22 -23.23
C GLU A 225 29.90 7.26 -22.04
N GLU A 226 28.99 7.48 -21.08
CA GLU A 226 28.84 6.66 -19.89
C GLU A 226 27.39 6.24 -19.71
N ALA A 227 27.16 5.02 -19.22
CA ALA A 227 25.82 4.58 -18.86
C ALA A 227 25.47 5.14 -17.47
N GLU A 228 24.55 6.09 -17.42
CA GLU A 228 24.13 6.77 -16.20
C GLU A 228 23.34 5.83 -15.26
N ASP A 229 22.46 5.01 -15.84
CA ASP A 229 21.66 3.98 -15.18
C ASP A 229 21.17 2.94 -16.20
N LEU A 230 20.76 1.76 -15.71
CA LEU A 230 20.24 0.68 -16.53
C LEU A 230 19.18 -0.14 -15.78
N ASP A 231 18.25 -0.74 -16.51
CA ASP A 231 17.23 -1.61 -15.93
C ASP A 231 16.82 -2.75 -16.87
N PHE A 232 16.13 -3.74 -16.32
CA PHE A 232 15.67 -4.94 -17.02
C PHE A 232 14.19 -5.19 -16.79
N VAL A 233 13.52 -5.78 -17.78
CA VAL A 233 12.19 -6.37 -17.63
C VAL A 233 12.14 -7.73 -18.32
N SER A 234 11.53 -8.71 -17.66
CA SER A 234 11.32 -10.04 -18.23
C SER A 234 10.25 -9.99 -19.30
N LEU A 235 10.49 -10.66 -20.43
CA LEU A 235 9.50 -10.84 -21.50
C LEU A 235 8.67 -12.12 -21.32
N GLU A 236 8.97 -12.93 -20.31
CA GLU A 236 8.32 -14.23 -20.08
C GLU A 236 6.81 -14.15 -19.82
N HIS A 237 6.32 -13.01 -19.33
CA HIS A 237 4.90 -12.79 -19.00
C HIS A 237 4.20 -11.82 -19.95
N ASP A 238 4.80 -11.51 -21.10
CA ASP A 238 4.18 -10.63 -22.08
C ASP A 238 3.09 -11.44 -22.83
N MET A 239 1.82 -11.11 -22.59
CA MET A 239 0.66 -11.87 -23.12
C MET A 239 0.59 -11.91 -24.66
N GLU A 240 1.38 -11.07 -25.34
CA GLU A 240 1.42 -10.99 -26.80
C GLU A 240 2.49 -11.88 -27.46
N LYS A 241 3.42 -12.49 -26.71
CA LYS A 241 4.49 -13.33 -27.27
C LYS A 241 4.38 -14.77 -26.75
N THR A 242 3.70 -15.62 -27.50
CA THR A 242 3.53 -17.05 -27.25
C THR A 242 4.86 -17.85 -27.35
N ASP A 243 4.96 -18.85 -26.47
CA ASP A 243 5.79 -20.08 -26.46
C ASP A 243 7.33 -20.02 -26.58
N HIS A 244 7.95 -18.88 -26.91
CA HIS A 244 9.41 -18.75 -27.03
C HIS A 244 10.02 -17.59 -26.21
N ALA A 245 9.31 -17.04 -25.22
CA ALA A 245 9.77 -15.89 -24.42
C ALA A 245 10.67 -16.26 -23.21
N HIS A 246 10.81 -17.55 -22.90
CA HIS A 246 11.60 -18.01 -21.75
C HIS A 246 13.05 -17.54 -21.80
N GLY A 247 13.51 -16.93 -20.71
CA GLY A 247 14.88 -16.45 -20.57
C GLY A 247 15.24 -15.25 -21.44
N ARG A 248 14.27 -14.54 -22.04
CA ARG A 248 14.48 -13.30 -22.80
C ARG A 248 14.11 -12.07 -21.97
N PHE A 249 14.95 -11.05 -22.05
CA PHE A 249 14.83 -9.83 -21.28
C PHE A 249 14.96 -8.63 -22.19
N LEU A 250 14.16 -7.60 -21.91
CA LEU A 250 14.34 -6.28 -22.49
C LEU A 250 15.23 -5.47 -21.56
N VAL A 251 16.27 -4.84 -22.11
CA VAL A 251 17.18 -3.95 -21.40
C VAL A 251 16.98 -2.52 -21.89
N ALA A 252 17.03 -1.58 -20.96
CA ALA A 252 17.16 -0.16 -21.25
C ALA A 252 18.34 0.43 -20.49
N TYR A 253 19.08 1.32 -21.14
CA TYR A 253 20.08 2.17 -20.49
C TYR A 253 19.98 3.60 -21.01
N THR A 254 20.54 4.55 -20.27
CA THR A 254 20.65 5.93 -20.71
C THR A 254 22.08 6.43 -20.61
N ASN A 255 22.49 7.24 -21.58
CA ASN A 255 23.76 7.93 -21.60
C ASN A 255 23.66 9.39 -21.10
N GLY A 256 22.48 9.79 -20.62
CA GLY A 256 22.14 11.18 -20.30
C GLY A 256 21.16 11.79 -21.32
N PRO A 257 21.57 12.10 -22.55
CA PRO A 257 20.66 12.69 -23.55
C PRO A 257 19.71 11.69 -24.22
N ASP A 258 20.11 10.42 -24.32
CA ASP A 258 19.41 9.39 -25.09
C ASP A 258 18.97 8.22 -24.21
N VAL A 259 17.91 7.54 -24.64
CA VAL A 259 17.42 6.30 -24.05
C VAL A 259 17.56 5.21 -25.10
N MET A 260 18.31 4.18 -24.73
CA MET A 260 18.69 3.06 -25.57
C MET A 260 17.96 1.81 -25.08
N VAL A 261 17.37 1.02 -25.98
CA VAL A 261 16.63 -0.21 -25.66
C VAL A 261 17.06 -1.35 -26.58
N GLY A 262 17.27 -2.53 -25.99
CA GLY A 262 17.65 -3.74 -26.71
C GLY A 262 17.09 -5.00 -26.07
N GLU A 263 17.18 -6.13 -26.76
CA GLU A 263 16.75 -7.43 -26.26
C GLU A 263 17.97 -8.31 -26.00
N ILE A 264 17.93 -9.07 -24.90
CA ILE A 264 18.99 -10.00 -24.52
C ILE A 264 18.41 -11.32 -24.04
N SER A 265 19.04 -12.43 -24.46
CA SER A 265 18.65 -13.77 -24.05
C SER A 265 19.67 -14.36 -23.08
N SER A 266 19.19 -14.97 -22.01
CA SER A 266 20.01 -15.72 -21.04
C SER A 266 20.71 -16.94 -21.64
N SER A 267 20.21 -17.48 -22.76
CA SER A 267 20.83 -18.60 -23.48
C SER A 267 21.98 -18.16 -24.38
N SER A 268 22.05 -16.87 -24.73
CA SER A 268 23.16 -16.35 -25.53
C SER A 268 24.47 -16.45 -24.74
N ARG A 269 25.54 -16.88 -25.41
CA ARG A 269 26.90 -16.91 -24.87
C ARG A 269 27.83 -16.25 -25.87
N SER A 270 27.64 -14.95 -26.09
CA SER A 270 28.46 -14.18 -27.01
C SER A 270 29.17 -13.04 -26.27
N ASN A 271 30.34 -12.67 -26.79
CA ASN A 271 30.99 -11.40 -26.44
C ASN A 271 30.60 -10.28 -27.42
N SER A 272 29.59 -10.52 -28.26
CA SER A 272 29.12 -9.55 -29.25
C SER A 272 28.22 -8.50 -28.60
N SER A 273 28.11 -7.35 -29.28
CA SER A 273 27.17 -6.33 -28.88
C SER A 273 25.74 -6.76 -29.17
N PRO A 274 24.82 -6.72 -28.18
CA PRO A 274 23.40 -6.88 -28.47
C PRO A 274 22.93 -5.75 -29.39
N ASP A 275 21.90 -6.02 -30.18
CA ASP A 275 21.26 -5.02 -31.03
C ASP A 275 20.47 -4.04 -30.14
N VAL A 276 20.96 -2.81 -30.04
CA VAL A 276 20.36 -1.76 -29.22
C VAL A 276 20.04 -0.57 -30.10
N ARG A 277 18.81 -0.05 -29.96
CA ARG A 277 18.34 1.13 -30.68
C ARG A 277 18.11 2.31 -29.75
N SER A 278 18.40 3.52 -30.25
CA SER A 278 17.96 4.76 -29.59
C SER A 278 16.46 4.93 -29.82
N VAL A 279 15.68 4.84 -28.74
CA VAL A 279 14.21 4.98 -28.80
C VAL A 279 13.76 6.40 -28.54
N TYR A 280 14.56 7.18 -27.80
CA TYR A 280 14.29 8.57 -27.46
C TYR A 280 15.60 9.35 -27.35
N SER A 281 15.61 10.57 -27.89
CA SER A 281 16.71 11.53 -27.74
C SER A 281 16.11 12.88 -27.37
N ILE A 282 16.72 13.58 -26.41
CA ILE A 282 16.28 14.92 -26.02
C ILE A 282 16.51 15.88 -27.21
N PRO A 283 15.45 16.56 -27.70
CA PRO A 283 15.57 17.41 -28.88
C PRO A 283 16.55 18.55 -28.66
N LEU A 284 17.29 18.86 -29.72
CA LEU A 284 18.20 20.00 -29.75
C LEU A 284 17.42 21.31 -29.74
N PRO A 285 17.86 22.33 -28.98
CA PRO A 285 17.26 23.66 -29.06
C PRO A 285 17.44 24.23 -30.47
N ALA A 286 16.35 24.73 -31.05
CA ALA A 286 16.30 25.23 -32.43
C ALA A 286 17.29 26.39 -32.70
N SER A 287 17.73 27.09 -31.65
CA SER A 287 18.64 28.24 -31.74
C SER A 287 20.08 27.88 -32.11
N GLY A 288 20.47 26.61 -32.19
CA GLY A 288 21.85 26.18 -32.53
C GLY A 288 22.93 26.54 -31.49
N ALA A 289 22.58 27.34 -30.48
CA ALA A 289 23.46 27.70 -29.37
C ALA A 289 23.84 26.46 -28.54
N ARG A 290 25.12 26.40 -28.10
CA ARG A 290 25.63 25.39 -27.16
C ARG A 290 25.07 25.62 -25.74
N THR A 291 23.76 25.58 -25.58
CA THR A 291 23.11 25.68 -24.28
C THR A 291 23.23 24.35 -23.54
N ALA A 292 23.43 24.42 -22.23
CA ALA A 292 23.42 23.26 -21.35
C ALA A 292 22.12 22.45 -21.55
N ARG A 293 22.26 21.12 -21.66
CA ARG A 293 21.15 20.22 -21.99
C ARG A 293 20.63 19.50 -20.75
N PRO A 294 19.32 19.19 -20.69
CA PRO A 294 18.79 18.27 -19.70
C PRO A 294 19.43 16.88 -19.86
N LYS A 295 19.52 16.13 -18.76
CA LYS A 295 20.07 14.76 -18.75
C LYS A 295 19.20 13.82 -17.95
N PHE A 296 18.95 12.63 -18.47
CA PHE A 296 18.35 11.52 -17.76
C PHE A 296 19.37 10.95 -16.77
N ARG A 297 18.98 10.85 -15.50
CA ARG A 297 19.83 10.38 -14.41
C ARG A 297 19.57 8.92 -14.05
N ALA A 298 18.32 8.48 -14.16
CA ALA A 298 17.87 7.15 -13.76
C ALA A 298 16.66 6.71 -14.58
N LEU A 299 16.46 5.40 -14.72
CA LEU A 299 15.34 4.82 -15.44
C LEU A 299 14.84 3.52 -14.80
N ARG A 300 13.52 3.26 -14.86
CA ARG A 300 12.92 2.02 -14.37
C ARG A 300 11.82 1.52 -15.31
N PHE A 301 11.77 0.22 -15.55
CA PHE A 301 10.68 -0.40 -16.30
C PHE A 301 9.42 -0.50 -15.45
N LEU A 302 8.30 0.01 -15.98
CA LEU A 302 6.98 -0.25 -15.41
C LEU A 302 6.32 -1.44 -16.11
N SER A 303 6.51 -1.55 -17.41
CA SER A 303 6.12 -2.69 -18.24
C SER A 303 7.09 -2.81 -19.42
N PRO A 304 7.09 -3.91 -20.19
CA PRO A 304 7.89 -4.04 -21.42
C PRO A 304 7.68 -2.91 -22.45
N ARG A 305 6.58 -2.17 -22.33
CA ARG A 305 6.22 -1.05 -23.21
C ARG A 305 6.36 0.33 -22.57
N THR A 306 6.69 0.43 -21.29
CA THR A 306 6.68 1.71 -20.58
C THR A 306 7.87 1.87 -19.63
N LEU A 307 8.60 2.96 -19.81
CA LEU A 307 9.72 3.38 -18.98
C LEU A 307 9.36 4.61 -18.17
N LEU A 308 9.79 4.62 -16.91
CA LEU A 308 9.83 5.80 -16.07
C LEU A 308 11.25 6.35 -16.05
N LEU A 309 11.40 7.65 -16.31
CA LEU A 309 12.70 8.33 -16.39
C LEU A 309 12.75 9.48 -15.37
N LEU A 310 13.91 9.67 -14.76
CA LEU A 310 14.23 10.85 -13.95
C LEU A 310 15.10 11.80 -14.78
N LEU A 311 14.57 12.97 -15.12
CA LEU A 311 15.25 13.99 -15.92
C LEU A 311 15.67 15.16 -15.03
N ASN A 312 16.93 15.58 -15.15
CA ASN A 312 17.46 16.79 -14.54
C ASN A 312 17.56 17.91 -15.57
N ALA A 313 17.00 19.07 -15.25
CA ALA A 313 17.15 20.26 -16.06
C ALA A 313 18.59 20.79 -15.98
N PRO A 314 19.08 21.47 -17.03
CA PRO A 314 20.39 22.11 -17.00
C PRO A 314 20.48 23.18 -15.90
N ASN A 315 21.70 23.50 -15.49
CA ASN A 315 21.98 24.59 -14.54
C ASN A 315 21.20 24.50 -13.22
N ARG A 316 20.91 23.28 -12.74
CA ARG A 316 20.15 23.03 -11.51
C ARG A 316 18.75 23.66 -11.54
N GLY A 317 18.13 23.73 -12.71
CA GLY A 317 16.81 24.32 -12.94
C GLY A 317 15.62 23.50 -12.43
N GLY A 318 15.87 22.36 -11.76
CA GLY A 318 14.85 21.44 -11.26
C GLY A 318 14.92 20.06 -11.90
N SER A 319 14.05 19.18 -11.44
CA SER A 319 13.97 17.79 -11.89
C SER A 319 12.55 17.39 -12.21
N GLU A 320 12.37 16.46 -13.14
CA GLU A 320 11.06 15.95 -13.53
C GLU A 320 11.07 14.44 -13.77
N LEU A 321 9.93 13.81 -13.49
CA LEU A 321 9.62 12.43 -13.87
C LEU A 321 8.97 12.45 -15.26
N VAL A 322 9.45 11.58 -16.14
CA VAL A 322 8.93 11.45 -17.51
C VAL A 322 8.51 10.01 -17.73
N LEU A 323 7.26 9.81 -18.15
CA LEU A 323 6.72 8.51 -18.52
C LEU A 323 6.83 8.35 -20.05
N LEU A 324 7.65 7.42 -20.48
CA LEU A 324 7.96 7.16 -21.88
C LEU A 324 7.33 5.83 -22.34
N GLN A 325 6.49 5.88 -23.37
CA GLN A 325 5.96 4.71 -24.05
C GLN A 325 6.94 4.27 -25.14
N LEU A 326 7.36 3.01 -25.05
CA LEU A 326 8.20 2.37 -26.04
C LEU A 326 7.38 1.99 -27.28
N PRO A 327 7.96 2.13 -28.48
CA PRO A 327 7.28 1.79 -29.72
C PRO A 327 7.13 0.27 -29.85
N SER A 328 5.95 -0.18 -30.26
CA SER A 328 5.70 -1.61 -30.57
C SER A 328 6.51 -2.06 -31.78
N ASP A 329 6.62 -1.19 -32.79
CA ASP A 329 7.38 -1.46 -34.02
C ASP A 329 8.78 -0.87 -34.01
N LYS A 330 9.65 -1.44 -34.86
CA LYS A 330 11.02 -0.97 -35.03
C LYS A 330 11.12 0.44 -35.62
N LEU A 331 10.14 0.86 -36.41
CA LEU A 331 10.16 2.10 -37.19
C LEU A 331 9.67 3.33 -36.41
N ASN A 332 8.82 3.12 -35.40
CA ASN A 332 8.17 4.21 -34.68
C ASN A 332 9.06 4.76 -33.57
N LYS A 333 9.01 6.07 -33.35
CA LYS A 333 9.68 6.72 -32.21
C LYS A 333 8.85 6.56 -30.94
N SER A 334 9.51 6.59 -29.79
CA SER A 334 8.83 6.59 -28.50
C SER A 334 8.00 7.85 -28.27
N LYS A 335 6.93 7.73 -27.48
CA LYS A 335 6.02 8.83 -27.15
C LYS A 335 6.07 9.13 -25.65
N ILE A 336 6.16 10.40 -25.29
CA ILE A 336 6.03 10.80 -23.88
C ILE A 336 4.54 10.81 -23.53
N LEU A 337 4.16 9.99 -22.55
CA LEU A 337 2.78 9.91 -22.06
C LEU A 337 2.48 11.00 -21.04
N ARG A 338 3.38 11.18 -20.07
CA ARG A 338 3.18 12.08 -18.91
C ARG A 338 4.51 12.69 -18.48
N ARG A 339 4.44 13.88 -17.88
CA ARG A 339 5.54 14.54 -17.18
C ARG A 339 5.06 15.06 -15.84
N ARG A 340 5.92 15.00 -14.83
CA ARG A 340 5.66 15.56 -13.50
C ARG A 340 6.92 16.18 -12.95
N LYS A 341 6.91 17.49 -12.69
CA LYS A 341 8.00 18.16 -11.99
C LYS A 341 8.04 17.69 -10.53
N LEU A 342 9.25 17.46 -10.02
CA LEU A 342 9.51 17.24 -8.60
C LEU A 342 9.28 18.56 -7.83
N PRO A 343 9.20 18.52 -6.48
CA PRO A 343 9.11 19.73 -5.67
C PRO A 343 10.21 20.73 -6.02
N ARG A 344 9.90 22.03 -5.95
CA ARG A 344 10.83 23.11 -6.34
C ARG A 344 12.14 23.12 -5.55
N SER A 345 12.16 22.53 -4.36
CA SER A 345 13.36 22.37 -3.54
C SER A 345 14.37 21.39 -4.17
N VAL A 346 13.87 20.40 -4.92
CA VAL A 346 14.67 19.39 -5.61
C VAL A 346 15.21 19.96 -6.93
N LYS A 347 16.38 20.60 -6.84
CA LYS A 347 17.07 21.16 -8.01
C LYS A 347 17.72 20.10 -8.90
N ILE A 348 18.19 19.02 -8.28
CA ILE A 348 18.80 17.85 -8.92
C ILE A 348 18.22 16.61 -8.24
N GLY A 349 17.73 15.66 -9.02
CA GLY A 349 17.38 14.31 -8.59
C GLY A 349 18.60 13.39 -8.71
N LEU A 350 18.87 12.63 -7.65
CA LEU A 350 20.06 11.79 -7.51
C LEU A 350 19.80 10.33 -7.89
N GLY A 351 18.61 9.81 -7.58
CA GLY A 351 18.23 8.43 -7.81
C GLY A 351 16.71 8.25 -7.93
N LEU A 352 16.32 7.12 -8.50
CA LEU A 352 14.93 6.72 -8.75
C LEU A 352 14.78 5.23 -8.45
N ASP A 353 13.71 4.89 -7.75
CA ASP A 353 13.28 3.50 -7.63
C ASP A 353 11.77 3.35 -7.57
N ILE A 354 11.28 2.14 -7.85
CA ILE A 354 9.86 1.82 -7.94
C ILE A 354 9.52 0.55 -7.18
N CYS A 355 8.28 0.48 -6.69
CA CYS A 355 7.69 -0.75 -6.16
C CYS A 355 6.33 -0.99 -6.81
N GLN A 356 6.21 -2.12 -7.49
CA GLN A 356 4.97 -2.56 -8.12
C GLN A 356 4.13 -3.38 -7.15
N LEU A 357 3.01 -2.82 -6.70
CA LEU A 357 2.03 -3.50 -5.85
C LEU A 357 1.17 -4.40 -6.75
N GLY A 358 0.93 -5.66 -6.36
CA GLY A 358 0.41 -6.72 -7.25
C GLY A 358 -0.85 -6.37 -8.07
N ASN A 359 -1.11 -7.18 -9.10
CA ASN A 359 -2.21 -6.95 -10.04
C ASN A 359 -3.50 -7.60 -9.53
N ASN A 360 -4.66 -7.01 -9.84
CA ASN A 360 -5.95 -7.70 -9.65
C ASN A 360 -6.28 -8.60 -10.86
N ALA A 361 -7.38 -9.36 -10.76
CA ALA A 361 -7.91 -10.17 -11.87
C ALA A 361 -8.25 -9.35 -13.13
N GLN A 362 -8.53 -8.05 -12.97
CA GLN A 362 -8.76 -7.11 -14.07
C GLN A 362 -7.48 -6.48 -14.64
N GLY A 363 -6.29 -6.90 -14.20
CA GLY A 363 -5.00 -6.36 -14.66
C GLY A 363 -4.68 -4.92 -14.22
N GLN A 364 -5.42 -4.37 -13.25
CA GLN A 364 -5.12 -3.07 -12.64
C GLN A 364 -4.00 -3.21 -11.61
N GLN A 365 -3.12 -2.22 -11.59
CA GLN A 365 -1.91 -2.22 -10.78
C GLN A 365 -1.60 -0.83 -10.26
N GLN A 366 -1.11 -0.72 -9.03
CA GLN A 366 -0.54 0.53 -8.51
C GLN A 366 0.97 0.39 -8.38
N THR A 367 1.70 1.37 -8.91
CA THR A 367 3.15 1.48 -8.72
C THR A 367 3.46 2.65 -7.81
N VAL A 368 4.25 2.39 -6.77
CA VAL A 368 4.83 3.42 -5.90
C VAL A 368 6.18 3.83 -6.48
N ILE A 369 6.41 5.14 -6.53
CA ILE A 369 7.60 5.75 -7.12
C ILE A 369 8.23 6.63 -6.05
N ALA A 370 9.55 6.50 -5.88
CA ALA A 370 10.32 7.40 -5.04
C ALA A 370 11.54 7.92 -5.79
N ALA A 371 11.79 9.21 -5.66
CA ALA A 371 12.98 9.86 -6.20
C ALA A 371 13.75 10.52 -5.06
N SER A 372 15.07 10.48 -5.09
CA SER A 372 15.92 11.17 -4.11
C SER A 372 16.35 12.53 -4.64
N GLY A 373 16.20 13.57 -3.83
CA GLY A 373 16.62 14.92 -4.12
C GLY A 373 18.01 15.25 -3.55
N SER A 374 18.68 16.22 -4.17
CA SER A 374 19.92 16.84 -3.67
C SER A 374 19.73 17.68 -2.40
N ASP A 375 18.49 17.97 -2.03
CA ASP A 375 18.08 18.63 -0.79
C ASP A 375 17.80 17.63 0.35
N ASN A 376 18.29 16.40 0.24
CA ASN A 376 18.05 15.31 1.18
C ASN A 376 16.56 14.97 1.41
N SER A 377 15.70 15.34 0.45
CA SER A 377 14.28 14.98 0.45
C SER A 377 13.97 13.78 -0.46
N ILE A 378 12.93 13.02 -0.13
CA ILE A 378 12.42 11.91 -0.92
C ILE A 378 10.94 12.18 -1.24
N PRO A 379 10.63 12.78 -2.41
CA PRO A 379 9.27 12.83 -2.92
C PRO A 379 8.78 11.45 -3.36
N LEU A 380 7.61 11.06 -2.85
CA LEU A 380 6.89 9.84 -3.24
C LEU A 380 5.65 10.15 -4.09
N PHE A 381 5.41 9.33 -5.10
CA PHE A 381 4.26 9.39 -5.97
C PHE A 381 3.65 8.00 -6.14
N THR A 382 2.35 7.95 -6.43
CA THR A 382 1.67 6.75 -6.89
C THR A 382 1.24 6.91 -8.34
N LEU A 383 1.27 5.80 -9.07
CA LEU A 383 0.87 5.71 -10.46
C LEU A 383 -0.04 4.50 -10.64
N GLU A 384 -1.31 4.72 -10.97
CA GLU A 384 -2.25 3.65 -11.30
C GLU A 384 -2.15 3.30 -12.79
N TYR A 385 -2.21 2.00 -13.07
CA TYR A 385 -2.37 1.42 -14.40
C TYR A 385 -3.68 0.64 -14.46
N GLY A 386 -4.44 0.80 -15.54
CA GLY A 386 -5.55 -0.09 -15.88
C GLY A 386 -5.49 -0.46 -17.36
N PRO A 387 -5.84 -1.69 -17.76
CA PRO A 387 -5.66 -2.15 -19.14
C PRO A 387 -6.39 -1.29 -20.17
N ASN A 388 -7.60 -0.81 -19.84
CA ASN A 388 -8.42 -0.02 -20.76
C ASN A 388 -8.05 1.47 -20.78
N ARG A 389 -7.55 2.01 -19.65
CA ARG A 389 -7.26 3.45 -19.48
C ARG A 389 -5.78 3.80 -19.60
N GLY A 390 -4.90 2.80 -19.61
CA GLY A 390 -3.46 2.97 -19.52
C GLY A 390 -3.03 3.56 -18.17
N TYR A 391 -1.93 4.31 -18.20
CA TYR A 391 -1.39 4.96 -17.01
C TYR A 391 -2.10 6.27 -16.68
N SER A 392 -2.48 6.41 -15.41
CA SER A 392 -3.04 7.63 -14.83
C SER A 392 -1.99 8.75 -14.69
N ASN A 393 -2.41 9.91 -14.18
CA ASN A 393 -1.48 10.98 -13.80
C ASN A 393 -0.74 10.61 -12.52
N PHE A 394 0.50 11.10 -12.38
CA PHE A 394 1.26 10.98 -11.13
C PHE A 394 0.52 11.64 -9.97
N ARG A 395 0.14 10.85 -8.96
CA ARG A 395 -0.49 11.35 -7.74
C ARG A 395 0.59 11.54 -6.67
N PRO A 396 0.81 12.76 -6.14
CA PRO A 396 1.74 12.95 -5.04
C PRO A 396 1.22 12.23 -3.80
N TYR A 397 2.10 11.51 -3.11
CA TYR A 397 1.78 10.79 -1.88
C TYR A 397 2.25 11.56 -0.65
N THR A 398 3.56 11.74 -0.51
CA THR A 398 4.18 12.55 0.54
C THR A 398 5.58 12.99 0.08
N THR A 399 6.21 13.88 0.84
CA THR A 399 7.63 14.22 0.65
C THR A 399 8.32 14.14 2.00
N LEU A 400 9.21 13.16 2.14
CA LEU A 400 10.04 12.99 3.33
C LEU A 400 11.17 14.00 3.23
N ARG A 401 11.29 14.92 4.19
CA ARG A 401 12.32 15.96 4.19
C ARG A 401 13.41 15.64 5.19
N ASP A 402 14.61 16.14 4.93
CA ASP A 402 15.76 16.05 5.83
C ASP A 402 16.03 14.61 6.30
N VAL A 403 15.88 13.65 5.37
CA VAL A 403 15.98 12.21 5.68
C VAL A 403 17.39 11.86 6.15
N HIS A 404 18.39 12.51 5.55
CA HIS A 404 19.80 12.34 5.88
C HIS A 404 20.47 13.69 6.14
N PRO A 405 21.47 13.73 7.03
CA PRO A 405 22.28 14.94 7.25
C PRO A 405 23.17 15.29 6.04
N PHE A 406 23.53 14.29 5.23
CA PHE A 406 24.39 14.43 4.05
C PHE A 406 23.72 13.84 2.79
N SER A 407 24.28 14.16 1.62
CA SER A 407 23.75 13.73 0.32
C SER A 407 23.49 12.23 0.25
N MET A 408 22.28 11.87 -0.20
CA MET A 408 21.91 10.49 -0.49
C MET A 408 22.71 9.93 -1.67
N THR A 409 23.10 8.66 -1.57
CA THR A 409 23.86 7.96 -2.62
C THR A 409 23.01 6.94 -3.34
N LYS A 410 22.12 6.23 -2.63
CA LYS A 410 21.24 5.21 -3.20
C LYS A 410 19.90 5.14 -2.48
N LEU A 411 18.88 4.77 -3.24
CA LEU A 411 17.50 4.57 -2.82
C LEU A 411 17.02 3.23 -3.38
N THR A 412 16.34 2.42 -2.58
CA THR A 412 15.81 1.12 -3.02
C THR A 412 14.53 0.74 -2.26
N PHE A 413 13.53 0.24 -2.97
CA PHE A 413 12.34 -0.37 -2.40
C PHE A 413 12.57 -1.85 -2.10
N SER A 414 11.90 -2.35 -1.06
CA SER A 414 11.72 -3.78 -0.86
C SER A 414 10.78 -4.35 -1.92
N THR A 415 11.02 -5.58 -2.36
CA THR A 415 10.08 -6.29 -3.24
C THR A 415 8.77 -6.56 -2.48
N PHE A 416 7.64 -6.18 -3.08
CA PHE A 416 6.33 -6.53 -2.55
C PHE A 416 6.05 -8.01 -2.82
N ILE A 417 5.85 -8.78 -1.75
CA ILE A 417 5.50 -10.19 -1.79
C ILE A 417 4.00 -10.28 -1.51
N ALA A 418 3.22 -10.60 -2.53
CA ALA A 418 1.77 -10.75 -2.37
C ALA A 418 1.47 -11.99 -1.53
N PRO A 419 0.51 -11.91 -0.59
CA PRO A 419 0.05 -13.09 0.15
C PRO A 419 -0.60 -14.09 -0.79
N SER A 420 -0.54 -15.37 -0.44
CA SER A 420 -1.24 -16.43 -1.18
C SER A 420 -2.75 -16.23 -1.12
N HIS A 421 -3.41 -16.36 -2.26
CA HIS A 421 -4.87 -16.35 -2.34
C HIS A 421 -5.46 -17.75 -2.12
N PRO A 422 -6.66 -17.87 -1.51
CA PRO A 422 -7.45 -16.80 -0.90
C PRO A 422 -6.79 -16.28 0.40
N ILE A 423 -6.99 -14.99 0.70
CA ILE A 423 -6.41 -14.39 1.92
C ILE A 423 -7.11 -14.98 3.15
N THR A 424 -6.34 -15.59 4.05
CA THR A 424 -6.81 -16.07 5.35
C THR A 424 -6.71 -14.96 6.40
N PRO A 425 -7.51 -15.00 7.48
CA PRO A 425 -7.42 -14.03 8.58
C PRO A 425 -6.03 -14.00 9.26
N ASP A 426 -5.20 -15.02 9.07
CA ASP A 426 -3.83 -15.08 9.56
C ASP A 426 -2.87 -14.14 8.82
N VAL A 427 -3.27 -13.62 7.65
CA VAL A 427 -2.44 -12.70 6.87
C VAL A 427 -2.43 -11.33 7.56
N GLY A 428 -1.35 -11.08 8.30
CA GLY A 428 -1.13 -9.81 8.97
C GLY A 428 -1.01 -8.60 8.02
N PRO A 429 -0.92 -7.38 8.59
CA PRO A 429 -0.85 -6.14 7.82
C PRO A 429 0.35 -6.09 6.89
N GLN A 430 0.09 -5.86 5.60
CA GLN A 430 1.10 -5.79 4.55
C GLN A 430 1.75 -4.42 4.48
N ASN A 431 3.06 -4.37 4.20
CA ASN A 431 3.80 -3.12 4.08
C ASN A 431 4.89 -3.25 3.01
N ILE A 432 5.34 -2.11 2.50
CA ILE A 432 6.58 -1.99 1.73
C ILE A 432 7.58 -1.14 2.50
N LYS A 433 8.86 -1.37 2.26
CA LYS A 433 9.94 -0.59 2.86
C LYS A 433 10.70 0.15 1.78
N LEU A 434 11.16 1.35 2.11
CA LEU A 434 12.05 2.16 1.29
C LEU A 434 13.31 2.43 2.09
N ALA A 435 14.43 1.88 1.65
CA ALA A 435 15.73 2.15 2.23
C ALA A 435 16.43 3.26 1.45
N SER A 436 17.01 4.20 2.19
CA SER A 436 17.90 5.22 1.67
C SER A 436 19.21 5.21 2.45
N VAL A 437 20.31 5.42 1.73
CA VAL A 437 21.66 5.48 2.28
C VAL A 437 22.35 6.77 1.83
N SER A 438 23.30 7.22 2.64
CA SER A 438 23.95 8.51 2.48
C SER A 438 25.45 8.41 2.73
N MET A 439 26.18 9.35 2.13
CA MET A 439 27.60 9.60 2.44
C MET A 439 27.85 9.87 3.93
N GLY A 440 26.83 10.25 4.68
CA GLY A 440 26.91 10.54 6.12
C GLY A 440 26.80 9.31 7.02
N ASN A 441 27.16 8.12 6.54
CA ASN A 441 27.14 6.84 7.27
C ASN A 441 25.75 6.38 7.75
N THR A 442 24.67 7.06 7.35
CA THR A 442 23.33 6.77 7.84
C THR A 442 22.54 5.92 6.85
N VAL A 443 21.83 4.92 7.38
CA VAL A 443 20.79 4.14 6.71
C VAL A 443 19.45 4.54 7.33
N VAL A 444 18.46 4.86 6.49
CA VAL A 444 17.09 5.10 6.95
C VAL A 444 16.14 4.20 6.19
N VAL A 445 15.28 3.49 6.91
CA VAL A 445 14.26 2.61 6.35
C VAL A 445 12.89 3.16 6.71
N HIS A 446 12.12 3.54 5.71
CA HIS A 446 10.72 3.96 5.87
C HIS A 446 9.80 2.79 5.59
N THR A 447 8.82 2.57 6.45
CA THR A 447 7.80 1.52 6.25
C THR A 447 6.46 2.16 5.89
N PHE A 448 5.90 1.75 4.76
CA PHE A 448 4.62 2.23 4.27
C PHE A 448 3.56 1.13 4.33
N PRO A 449 2.43 1.37 5.00
CA PRO A 449 1.34 0.40 5.08
C PRO A 449 0.59 0.28 3.75
N LEU A 450 0.19 -0.95 3.45
CA LEU A 450 -0.65 -1.28 2.31
C LEU A 450 -2.02 -1.75 2.78
N SER A 451 -3.06 -1.40 2.02
CA SER A 451 -4.43 -1.87 2.23
C SER A 451 -4.89 -2.73 1.05
N PRO A 452 -5.66 -3.81 1.29
CA PRO A 452 -6.33 -4.53 0.22
C PRO A 452 -7.39 -3.64 -0.44
N PHE A 453 -7.53 -3.75 -1.75
CA PHE A 453 -8.48 -3.00 -2.56
C PHE A 453 -9.00 -3.86 -3.73
N PRO A 454 -10.32 -3.97 -3.95
CA PRO A 454 -11.38 -3.59 -3.01
C PRO A 454 -11.33 -4.47 -1.75
N THR A 455 -11.68 -3.92 -0.59
CA THR A 455 -11.60 -4.62 0.71
C THR A 455 -12.51 -5.84 0.81
N SER A 456 -13.58 -5.90 0.01
CA SER A 456 -14.56 -7.00 -0.02
C SER A 456 -14.13 -8.22 -0.82
N SER A 457 -13.05 -8.15 -1.60
CA SER A 457 -12.63 -9.27 -2.46
C SER A 457 -11.77 -10.29 -1.72
N ARG A 458 -11.96 -11.59 -2.00
CA ARG A 458 -11.08 -12.69 -1.54
C ARG A 458 -9.71 -12.72 -2.23
N ALA A 459 -9.57 -12.01 -3.35
CA ALA A 459 -8.31 -11.81 -4.07
C ALA A 459 -8.07 -10.31 -4.35
N PRO A 460 -7.89 -9.50 -3.28
CA PRO A 460 -7.72 -8.07 -3.44
C PRO A 460 -6.31 -7.76 -3.97
N ARG A 461 -6.18 -6.66 -4.71
CA ARG A 461 -4.86 -6.06 -4.95
C ARG A 461 -4.48 -5.22 -3.76
N TYR A 462 -3.19 -4.98 -3.57
CA TYR A 462 -2.74 -4.06 -2.52
C TYR A 462 -2.49 -2.68 -3.11
N VAL A 463 -2.91 -1.66 -2.37
CA VAL A 463 -2.65 -0.26 -2.69
C VAL A 463 -2.01 0.41 -1.48
N LEU A 464 -1.16 1.40 -1.74
CA LEU A 464 -0.58 2.24 -0.74
C LEU A 464 -1.70 3.01 -0.03
N VAL A 465 -1.79 2.86 1.29
CA VAL A 465 -2.77 3.57 2.09
C VAL A 465 -2.50 5.06 1.91
N THR A 466 -3.43 5.77 1.27
CA THR A 466 -3.33 7.22 1.16
C THR A 466 -3.22 7.77 2.57
N PRO A 467 -2.23 8.61 2.86
CA PRO A 467 -2.12 9.21 4.15
C PRO A 467 -3.35 10.09 4.31
N GLY A 468 -4.29 9.63 5.11
CA GLY A 468 -5.48 10.40 5.36
C GLY A 468 -5.07 11.74 5.98
N PRO A 469 -5.55 12.87 5.45
CA PRO A 469 -5.91 14.00 6.28
C PRO A 469 -7.38 13.83 6.72
N ALA A 470 -7.81 12.60 7.04
CA ALA A 470 -9.19 12.34 7.48
C ALA A 470 -9.47 13.19 8.72
N GLU A 471 -8.54 13.22 9.68
CA GLU A 471 -8.67 14.07 10.87
C GLU A 471 -8.79 15.56 10.56
N ILE A 472 -8.09 16.09 9.53
CA ILE A 472 -8.17 17.53 9.21
C ILE A 472 -9.46 17.85 8.48
N TRP A 473 -9.90 17.02 7.54
CA TRP A 473 -11.16 17.24 6.83
C TRP A 473 -12.37 16.96 7.71
N GLU A 474 -12.29 15.98 8.62
CA GLU A 474 -13.28 15.75 9.66
C GLU A 474 -13.29 16.88 10.69
N LEU A 475 -12.13 17.39 11.10
CA LEU A 475 -12.04 18.58 11.96
C LEU A 475 -12.61 19.81 11.27
N VAL A 476 -12.27 20.06 10.01
CA VAL A 476 -12.80 21.19 9.24
C VAL A 476 -14.31 21.05 9.03
N TYR A 477 -14.79 19.87 8.68
CA TYR A 477 -16.22 19.60 8.56
C TYR A 477 -16.94 19.78 9.90
N SER A 478 -16.39 19.22 10.98
CA SER A 478 -16.92 19.37 12.34
C SER A 478 -16.95 20.84 12.79
N VAL A 479 -15.87 21.59 12.55
CA VAL A 479 -15.79 23.02 12.87
C VAL A 479 -16.78 23.83 12.05
N ILE A 480 -16.95 23.54 10.75
CA ILE A 480 -17.92 24.21 9.89
C ILE A 480 -19.35 23.91 10.34
N VAL A 481 -19.67 22.65 10.64
CA VAL A 481 -20.98 22.23 11.13
C VAL A 481 -21.28 22.87 12.50
N LEU A 482 -20.28 22.95 13.39
CA LEU A 482 -20.40 23.60 14.70
C LEU A 482 -20.61 25.11 14.57
N LEU A 483 -19.88 25.79 13.68
CA LEU A 483 -20.10 27.22 13.40
C LEU A 483 -21.49 27.49 12.83
N PHE A 484 -21.95 26.63 11.92
CA PHE A 484 -23.28 26.74 11.35
C PHE A 484 -24.38 26.48 12.39
N SER A 485 -24.20 25.50 13.28
CA SER A 485 -25.18 25.21 14.33
C SER A 485 -25.24 26.32 15.38
N ILE A 486 -24.10 26.86 15.82
CA ILE A 486 -24.05 28.00 16.74
C ILE A 486 -24.73 29.22 16.10
N SER A 487 -24.43 29.52 14.84
CA SER A 487 -25.06 30.63 14.11
C SER A 487 -26.58 30.45 14.02
N ALA A 488 -27.06 29.24 13.68
CA ALA A 488 -28.47 28.93 13.62
C ALA A 488 -29.17 29.08 14.98
N ILE A 489 -28.53 28.64 16.07
CA ILE A 489 -29.04 28.81 17.44
C ILE A 489 -29.10 30.30 17.81
N CYS A 490 -28.06 31.08 17.51
CA CYS A 490 -28.05 32.51 17.77
C CYS A 490 -29.14 33.25 17.00
N ILE A 491 -29.33 32.92 15.71
CA ILE A 491 -30.41 33.50 14.89
C ILE A 491 -31.78 33.10 15.44
N ALA A 492 -31.98 31.84 15.82
CA ALA A 492 -33.23 31.38 16.41
C ALA A 492 -33.52 32.06 17.77
N MET A 493 -32.51 32.23 18.62
CA MET A 493 -32.62 32.93 19.90
C MET A 493 -32.93 34.42 19.71
N LEU A 494 -32.28 35.09 18.76
CA LEU A 494 -32.57 36.48 18.42
C LEU A 494 -33.97 36.65 17.83
N ALA A 495 -34.38 35.75 16.92
CA ALA A 495 -35.73 35.74 16.38
C ALA A 495 -36.79 35.49 17.47
N PHE A 496 -36.52 34.60 18.41
CA PHE A 496 -37.37 34.34 19.57
C PHE A 496 -37.49 35.57 20.49
N ALA A 497 -36.37 36.23 20.79
CA ALA A 497 -36.33 37.45 21.60
C ALA A 497 -37.07 38.62 20.90
N GLU A 498 -36.95 38.73 19.57
CA GLU A 498 -37.65 39.71 18.76
C GLU A 498 -39.17 39.45 18.74
N ILE A 499 -39.62 38.20 18.56
CA ILE A 499 -41.04 37.82 18.59
C ILE A 499 -41.67 38.08 19.97
N ARG A 500 -40.91 37.90 21.06
CA ARG A 500 -41.36 38.22 22.42
C ARG A 500 -41.21 39.69 22.83
N GLY A 501 -40.68 40.54 21.94
CA GLY A 501 -40.50 41.97 22.20
C GLY A 501 -39.37 42.31 23.18
N GLY A 502 -38.45 41.39 23.44
CA GLY A 502 -37.30 41.62 24.32
C GLY A 502 -36.16 42.43 23.68
N THR A 503 -36.11 42.51 22.36
CA THR A 503 -35.10 43.24 21.58
C THR A 503 -35.74 43.98 20.39
N PRO A 504 -35.18 45.11 19.92
CA PRO A 504 -35.65 45.79 18.71
C PRO A 504 -35.51 44.89 17.46
N PRO A 505 -36.29 45.13 16.40
CA PRO A 505 -36.31 44.27 15.22
C PRO A 505 -35.03 44.41 14.38
N VAL A 506 -34.05 43.56 14.66
CA VAL A 506 -32.76 43.53 13.96
C VAL A 506 -32.79 42.51 12.82
N LEU A 507 -33.51 41.40 12.97
CA LEU A 507 -33.67 40.36 11.95
C LEU A 507 -34.99 40.46 11.17
N GLY A 508 -35.93 41.28 11.64
CA GLY A 508 -37.25 41.41 11.04
C GLY A 508 -38.04 40.10 11.09
N ALA A 509 -37.79 39.22 12.06
CA ALA A 509 -38.43 37.91 12.21
C ALA A 509 -39.97 38.00 12.18
N THR A 510 -40.50 39.12 12.66
CA THR A 510 -41.92 39.47 12.64
C THR A 510 -42.45 39.93 11.27
N GLU A 511 -41.65 39.89 10.20
CA GLU A 511 -42.10 40.19 8.83
C GLU A 511 -42.18 38.93 7.96
N TRP A 512 -41.27 37.97 8.13
CA TRP A 512 -41.18 36.78 7.26
C TRP A 512 -41.69 35.46 7.88
N LEU A 513 -41.84 35.36 9.21
CA LEU A 513 -42.40 34.13 9.81
C LEU A 513 -43.94 34.08 9.71
N PRO A 514 -44.59 32.94 9.43
CA PRO A 514 -46.05 32.85 9.43
C PRO A 514 -46.68 33.12 10.82
N ASP A 515 -47.87 33.72 10.85
CA ASP A 515 -48.56 34.12 12.09
C ASP A 515 -48.90 32.94 13.02
N SER A 516 -49.09 31.73 12.47
CA SER A 516 -49.30 30.51 13.24
C SER A 516 -48.11 30.16 14.14
N ILE A 517 -46.89 30.40 13.68
CA ILE A 517 -45.65 30.12 14.41
C ILE A 517 -45.38 31.26 15.41
N ARG A 518 -45.62 32.51 15.01
CA ARG A 518 -45.50 33.67 15.91
C ARG A 518 -46.45 33.56 17.10
N GLY A 519 -47.72 33.21 16.85
CA GLY A 519 -48.74 33.05 17.89
C GLY A 519 -48.45 31.91 18.87
N ALA A 520 -47.73 30.87 18.46
CA ALA A 520 -47.29 29.81 19.36
C ALA A 520 -46.13 30.25 20.28
N ILE A 521 -45.22 31.08 19.77
CA ILE A 521 -44.02 31.56 20.49
C ILE A 521 -44.32 32.76 21.40
N ALA A 522 -45.22 33.64 20.96
CA ALA A 522 -45.64 34.86 21.64
C ALA A 522 -46.72 34.64 22.71
N ARG A 523 -47.10 33.39 23.04
CA ARG A 523 -48.05 33.14 24.13
C ARG A 523 -47.57 33.80 25.42
N GLU A 524 -48.38 34.71 25.94
CA GLU A 524 -48.23 35.27 27.28
C GLU A 524 -48.12 34.12 28.28
N TYR A 525 -47.13 34.21 29.17
CA TYR A 525 -47.05 33.33 30.32
C TYR A 525 -48.21 33.70 31.26
N VAL A 526 -49.34 33.01 31.13
CA VAL A 526 -50.45 33.11 32.08
C VAL A 526 -49.97 32.46 33.37
N LEU A 527 -49.74 33.27 34.40
CA LEU A 527 -49.52 32.73 35.75
C LEU A 527 -50.70 31.80 36.08
N PRO A 528 -50.45 30.55 36.53
CA PRO A 528 -51.53 29.73 37.02
C PRO A 528 -52.25 30.47 38.17
N PRO A 529 -53.58 30.34 38.29
CA PRO A 529 -54.33 30.89 39.41
C PRO A 529 -53.70 30.47 40.75
N GLN A 530 -53.69 31.38 41.75
CA GLN A 530 -53.04 31.19 43.06
C GLN A 530 -53.53 29.97 43.88
N ASP A 531 -54.47 29.17 43.38
CA ASP A 531 -55.04 28.02 44.08
C ASP A 531 -54.47 26.66 43.64
N GLN A 532 -53.46 26.61 42.76
CA GLN A 532 -52.71 25.39 42.48
C GLN A 532 -51.21 25.62 42.70
N LEU A 533 -50.76 25.22 43.90
CA LEU A 533 -49.34 25.17 44.27
C LEU A 533 -48.53 24.50 43.16
N THR A 534 -47.56 25.23 42.62
CA THR A 534 -46.62 24.67 41.65
C THR A 534 -45.59 23.81 42.38
N TYR A 535 -45.00 22.85 41.68
CA TYR A 535 -43.93 21.97 42.20
C TYR A 535 -42.79 22.72 42.91
N PHE A 536 -42.53 23.98 42.53
CA PHE A 536 -41.53 24.85 43.15
C PHE A 536 -41.96 25.46 44.49
N ASP A 537 -43.26 25.66 44.73
CA ASP A 537 -43.78 26.12 46.02
C ASP A 537 -43.71 25.01 47.08
N THR A 538 -43.87 23.75 46.66
CA THR A 538 -43.71 22.56 47.51
C THR A 538 -42.25 22.34 47.94
N LEU A 539 -41.28 22.77 47.13
CA LEU A 539 -39.84 22.64 47.41
C LEU A 539 -39.29 23.72 48.35
N LEU A 540 -40.00 24.84 48.51
CA LEU A 540 -39.56 25.99 49.31
C LEU A 540 -40.31 26.14 50.66
N ALA A 541 -41.18 25.19 50.99
CA ALA A 541 -41.91 25.19 52.26
C ALA A 541 -40.97 24.87 53.47
N PRO A 542 -41.05 25.61 54.59
CA PRO A 542 -40.23 25.37 55.76
C PRO A 542 -40.52 24.01 56.40
N TRP A 543 -39.47 23.25 56.72
CA TRP A 543 -39.56 21.94 57.36
C TRP A 543 -40.21 22.02 58.75
N GLY A 544 -41.42 21.49 58.86
CA GLY A 544 -42.14 21.21 60.11
C GLY A 544 -42.48 19.72 60.18
N SER A 545 -42.10 19.10 61.29
CA SER A 545 -42.13 17.66 61.59
C SER A 545 -43.48 16.96 61.43
N SER A 546 -43.52 15.84 60.71
CA SER A 546 -44.09 14.56 61.18
C SER A 546 -44.02 13.46 60.10
N SER A 547 -43.65 12.27 60.55
CA SER A 547 -43.70 10.95 59.92
C SER A 547 -44.90 10.68 58.98
N ASP A 548 -44.69 10.12 57.79
CA ASP A 548 -44.68 8.66 57.57
C ASP A 548 -44.23 8.32 56.15
N THR A 549 -43.71 7.12 56.00
CA THR A 549 -43.16 6.48 54.78
C THR A 549 -44.15 6.39 53.62
N ASP A 550 -43.69 6.73 52.40
CA ASP A 550 -43.77 5.86 51.20
C ASP A 550 -43.15 6.55 49.97
N ILE A 551 -42.20 5.86 49.32
CA ILE A 551 -41.50 6.32 48.12
C ILE A 551 -42.18 5.71 46.88
N PRO A 552 -42.73 6.50 45.94
CA PRO A 552 -43.04 5.97 44.62
C PRO A 552 -41.84 6.14 43.67
N VAL A 553 -41.33 5.01 43.19
CA VAL A 553 -40.38 4.91 42.09
C VAL A 553 -41.03 5.48 40.83
N ALA A 554 -40.40 6.49 40.21
CA ALA A 554 -40.84 7.02 38.93
C ALA A 554 -40.49 6.02 37.81
N THR A 555 -41.48 5.29 37.34
CA THR A 555 -41.45 4.55 36.07
C THR A 555 -41.38 5.56 34.93
N ILE A 556 -40.23 5.64 34.25
CA ILE A 556 -40.10 6.40 33.00
C ILE A 556 -40.87 5.61 31.93
N VAL A 557 -42.08 6.06 31.62
CA VAL A 557 -42.79 5.69 30.41
C VAL A 557 -42.14 6.48 29.27
N SER A 558 -41.33 5.80 28.46
CA SER A 558 -40.84 6.34 27.19
C SER A 558 -42.00 6.45 26.20
N ALA A 559 -42.53 7.65 26.05
CA ALA A 559 -43.44 8.02 24.97
C ALA A 559 -42.64 8.72 23.87
N ASP A 560 -42.33 7.99 22.79
CA ASP A 560 -42.31 8.48 21.41
C ASP A 560 -41.94 7.29 20.49
N SER A 561 -42.96 6.51 20.08
CA SER A 561 -42.79 5.48 19.06
C SER A 561 -42.80 6.12 17.66
N GLN A 562 -41.69 6.75 17.27
CA GLN A 562 -41.43 6.98 15.86
C GLN A 562 -41.43 5.62 15.14
N ILE A 563 -42.25 5.50 14.09
CA ILE A 563 -42.35 4.29 13.27
C ILE A 563 -41.03 4.18 12.48
N GLU A 564 -40.05 3.45 13.01
CA GLU A 564 -38.78 3.14 12.32
C GLU A 564 -39.05 2.49 10.95
N SER A 565 -38.36 2.98 9.91
CA SER A 565 -38.44 2.40 8.57
C SER A 565 -37.72 1.05 8.50
N LEU A 566 -38.17 0.14 7.61
CA LEU A 566 -37.54 -1.17 7.40
C LEU A 566 -36.05 -1.04 7.03
N ARG A 567 -35.72 0.01 6.26
CA ARG A 567 -34.35 0.35 5.88
C ARG A 567 -33.47 0.71 7.07
N GLU A 568 -33.96 1.53 8.00
CA GLU A 568 -33.21 1.90 9.21
C GLU A 568 -32.94 0.70 10.12
N ILE A 569 -33.90 -0.24 10.19
CA ILE A 569 -33.74 -1.50 10.93
C ILE A 569 -32.66 -2.36 10.28
N LEU A 570 -32.68 -2.51 8.95
CA LEU A 570 -31.64 -3.25 8.21
C LEU A 570 -30.26 -2.60 8.33
N ASP A 571 -30.17 -1.27 8.23
CA ASP A 571 -28.91 -0.53 8.40
C ASP A 571 -28.36 -0.60 9.82
N ARG A 572 -29.24 -0.72 10.83
CA ARG A 572 -28.85 -0.98 12.22
C ARG A 572 -28.29 -2.39 12.39
N VAL A 573 -28.93 -3.40 11.80
CA VAL A 573 -28.47 -4.80 11.83
C VAL A 573 -27.15 -4.97 11.07
N HIS A 574 -26.98 -4.32 9.91
CA HIS A 574 -25.73 -4.33 9.16
C HIS A 574 -24.58 -3.65 9.92
N ARG A 575 -24.83 -2.53 10.61
CA ARG A 575 -23.83 -1.84 11.44
C ARG A 575 -23.42 -2.63 12.68
N ALA A 576 -24.29 -3.48 13.21
CA ALA A 576 -24.00 -4.36 14.34
C ALA A 576 -23.10 -5.56 13.97
N GLY A 577 -22.62 -5.66 12.71
CA GLY A 577 -21.63 -6.64 12.29
C GLY A 577 -22.19 -8.06 12.06
N ALA A 578 -23.50 -8.18 11.86
CA ALA A 578 -24.22 -9.44 11.96
C ALA A 578 -24.92 -9.90 10.68
N ALA A 579 -24.31 -9.73 9.50
CA ALA A 579 -24.74 -10.46 8.28
C ALA A 579 -23.59 -10.59 7.25
N PRO A 580 -23.38 -11.78 6.63
CA PRO A 580 -22.47 -11.95 5.50
C PRO A 580 -23.13 -11.46 4.20
N ALA A 581 -22.35 -10.80 3.34
CA ALA A 581 -22.81 -10.12 2.12
C ALA A 581 -23.15 -11.03 0.91
N ASP A 582 -23.16 -12.35 1.07
CA ASP A 582 -23.46 -13.31 -0.01
C ASP A 582 -24.68 -14.18 0.37
N LEU A 583 -25.84 -13.82 -0.18
CA LEU A 583 -27.16 -14.33 0.21
C LEU A 583 -27.64 -15.50 -0.66
N GLU A 584 -26.76 -16.46 -0.98
CA GLU A 584 -27.16 -17.64 -1.78
C GLU A 584 -26.80 -19.00 -1.17
N THR A 585 -26.19 -19.09 0.02
CA THR A 585 -25.82 -20.42 0.57
C THR A 585 -25.88 -20.58 2.10
N VAL A 586 -26.76 -19.86 2.81
CA VAL A 586 -26.83 -19.99 4.28
C VAL A 586 -28.17 -20.56 4.74
N ALA A 587 -28.10 -21.65 5.52
CA ALA A 587 -29.23 -22.29 6.19
C ALA A 587 -29.92 -21.33 7.18
N PRO A 588 -31.22 -21.51 7.51
CA PRO A 588 -32.11 -20.44 8.00
C PRO A 588 -31.87 -19.88 9.42
N GLN A 589 -30.72 -20.09 10.04
CA GLN A 589 -30.55 -19.97 11.49
C GLN A 589 -29.48 -18.95 11.91
N SER A 590 -28.99 -18.09 11.02
CA SER A 590 -28.04 -17.02 11.37
C SER A 590 -28.53 -15.65 10.90
N LEU A 591 -29.25 -14.97 11.79
CA LEU A 591 -29.56 -13.53 11.82
C LEU A 591 -30.16 -12.95 10.53
N SER A 592 -31.41 -13.32 10.25
CA SER A 592 -32.31 -12.66 9.30
C SER A 592 -33.30 -11.75 10.03
N VAL A 593 -33.70 -10.65 9.38
CA VAL A 593 -34.86 -9.85 9.79
C VAL A 593 -36.12 -10.60 9.34
N ILE A 594 -37.02 -10.88 10.28
CA ILE A 594 -38.26 -11.63 10.04
C ILE A 594 -39.43 -10.66 10.11
N VAL A 595 -40.28 -10.67 9.09
CA VAL A 595 -41.50 -9.88 9.04
C VAL A 595 -42.69 -10.81 9.20
N ARG A 596 -43.46 -10.60 10.26
CA ARG A 596 -44.67 -11.37 10.61
C ARG A 596 -45.92 -10.51 10.49
N CYS A 597 -47.04 -11.19 10.26
CA CYS A 597 -48.36 -10.59 10.35
C CYS A 597 -48.75 -10.43 11.84
N GLY A 598 -49.04 -9.21 12.28
CA GLY A 598 -49.50 -8.92 13.65
C GLY A 598 -51.03 -8.95 13.74
N ALA A 599 -51.58 -9.51 14.82
CA ALA A 599 -53.03 -9.63 15.04
C ALA A 599 -53.74 -8.30 15.44
N GLY A 600 -53.10 -7.15 15.20
CA GLY A 600 -53.59 -5.85 15.64
C GLY A 600 -54.69 -5.28 14.74
N GLN A 601 -55.71 -4.65 15.34
CA GLN A 601 -56.85 -4.04 14.62
C GLN A 601 -56.50 -2.75 13.86
N ASN A 602 -55.27 -2.22 13.99
CA ASN A 602 -54.82 -0.98 13.35
C ASN A 602 -53.75 -1.26 12.29
N ALA A 603 -53.75 -0.52 11.17
CA ALA A 603 -52.77 -0.65 10.07
C ALA A 603 -51.29 -0.52 10.52
N LYS A 604 -51.03 0.15 11.66
CA LYS A 604 -49.69 0.31 12.25
C LYS A 604 -49.22 -0.91 13.07
N GLN A 605 -50.15 -1.79 13.47
CA GLN A 605 -49.90 -2.98 14.29
C GLN A 605 -50.08 -4.30 13.50
N SER A 606 -50.36 -4.20 12.19
CA SER A 606 -50.56 -5.34 11.30
C SER A 606 -49.27 -6.02 10.86
N VAL A 607 -48.11 -5.39 11.11
CA VAL A 607 -46.78 -5.90 10.74
C VAL A 607 -45.86 -5.86 11.97
N THR A 608 -45.38 -7.04 12.36
CA THR A 608 -44.39 -7.21 13.43
C THR A 608 -43.03 -7.51 12.79
N ILE A 609 -41.98 -6.77 13.17
CA ILE A 609 -40.63 -6.97 12.65
C ILE A 609 -39.77 -7.46 13.80
N GLU A 610 -39.24 -8.68 13.67
CA GLU A 610 -38.39 -9.33 14.65
C GLU A 610 -36.99 -9.54 14.09
N THR A 611 -35.98 -9.47 14.95
CA THR A 611 -34.66 -10.01 14.62
C THR A 611 -34.56 -11.42 15.20
N ALA A 612 -33.80 -12.32 14.57
CA ALA A 612 -33.68 -13.69 15.06
C ALA A 612 -33.16 -13.80 16.51
N VAL A 613 -32.51 -12.77 17.07
CA VAL A 613 -32.11 -12.70 18.49
C VAL A 613 -33.30 -12.40 19.41
N SER A 614 -34.26 -11.61 18.93
CA SER A 614 -35.49 -11.27 19.66
C SER A 614 -36.48 -12.44 19.68
N ALA A 615 -36.52 -13.23 18.61
CA ALA A 615 -37.44 -14.37 18.47
C ALA A 615 -37.10 -15.56 19.39
N SER A 616 -35.86 -15.69 19.88
CA SER A 616 -35.46 -16.76 20.81
C SER A 616 -35.69 -16.44 22.29
N ALA A 617 -36.11 -15.21 22.62
CA ALA A 617 -36.35 -14.78 24.01
C ALA A 617 -37.81 -14.95 24.45
N ASP A 618 -38.76 -14.90 23.52
CA ASP A 618 -40.18 -15.07 23.78
C ASP A 618 -40.65 -16.51 23.45
N GLU A 619 -40.12 -17.50 24.19
CA GLU A 619 -40.75 -18.83 24.25
C GLU A 619 -41.92 -18.78 25.25
N SER A 620 -43.10 -18.36 24.81
CA SER A 620 -44.36 -18.88 25.32
C SER A 620 -45.54 -18.56 24.40
N GLU A 621 -46.15 -19.63 23.91
CA GLU A 621 -47.55 -19.70 23.45
C GLU A 621 -47.93 -18.92 22.19
N GLN A 622 -47.71 -19.52 21.01
CA GLN A 622 -48.79 -19.99 20.10
C GLN A 622 -48.27 -20.36 18.70
N SER A 623 -48.58 -21.61 18.34
CA SER A 623 -48.89 -22.13 16.99
C SER A 623 -47.81 -22.21 15.90
N GLU A 624 -47.51 -23.48 15.59
CA GLU A 624 -47.39 -24.08 14.26
C GLU A 624 -46.18 -23.68 13.41
N GLU A 625 -45.61 -24.67 12.71
CA GLU A 625 -44.51 -24.54 11.76
C GLU A 625 -44.84 -23.54 10.62
N GLN A 626 -44.71 -22.24 10.89
CA GLN A 626 -44.88 -21.21 9.87
C GLN A 626 -43.65 -21.19 8.96
N LYS A 627 -43.86 -21.60 7.71
CA LYS A 627 -42.85 -21.68 6.67
C LYS A 627 -42.37 -20.28 6.29
N LEU A 628 -41.22 -19.86 6.83
CA LEU A 628 -40.57 -18.60 6.46
C LEU A 628 -40.03 -18.71 5.03
N GLN A 629 -40.40 -17.76 4.17
CA GLN A 629 -39.97 -17.71 2.77
C GLN A 629 -39.17 -16.43 2.48
N ALA A 630 -38.15 -16.54 1.65
CA ALA A 630 -37.43 -15.38 1.15
C ALA A 630 -38.28 -14.64 0.11
N TRP A 631 -38.02 -13.34 -0.06
CA TRP A 631 -38.77 -12.49 -0.99
C TRP A 631 -38.92 -13.05 -2.41
N LYS A 632 -37.89 -13.73 -2.93
CA LYS A 632 -37.87 -14.33 -4.28
C LYS A 632 -38.72 -15.60 -4.41
N ASP A 633 -39.01 -16.26 -3.29
CA ASP A 633 -39.74 -17.53 -3.24
C ASP A 633 -41.25 -17.33 -3.07
N LEU A 634 -41.68 -16.10 -2.74
CA LEU A 634 -43.10 -15.71 -2.67
C LEU A 634 -43.72 -15.60 -4.07
N SER A 635 -44.98 -15.99 -4.21
CA SER A 635 -45.73 -15.82 -5.46
C SER A 635 -46.03 -14.34 -5.76
N ALA A 636 -46.22 -13.99 -7.04
CA ALA A 636 -46.56 -12.62 -7.45
C ALA A 636 -47.75 -11.97 -6.70
N PRO A 637 -48.87 -12.68 -6.41
CA PRO A 637 -49.95 -12.10 -5.59
C PRO A 637 -49.52 -11.87 -4.13
N GLU A 638 -48.72 -12.74 -3.53
CA GLU A 638 -48.20 -12.57 -2.17
C GLU A 638 -47.22 -11.41 -2.05
N GLN A 639 -46.34 -11.22 -3.03
CA GLN A 639 -45.44 -10.08 -3.10
C GLN A 639 -46.21 -8.76 -3.18
N SER A 640 -47.31 -8.73 -3.94
CA SER A 640 -48.15 -7.54 -4.08
C SER A 640 -48.88 -7.21 -2.76
N ALA A 641 -49.39 -8.23 -2.07
CA ALA A 641 -50.02 -8.09 -0.77
C ALA A 641 -49.05 -7.59 0.32
N TRP A 642 -47.82 -8.11 0.34
CA TRP A 642 -46.79 -7.66 1.28
C TRP A 642 -46.33 -6.22 1.02
N LYS A 643 -46.16 -5.82 -0.24
CA LYS A 643 -45.86 -4.42 -0.60
C LYS A 643 -46.93 -3.48 -0.06
N GLN A 644 -48.21 -3.81 -0.30
CA GLN A 644 -49.32 -2.98 0.14
C GLN A 644 -49.34 -2.83 1.66
N ARG A 645 -49.15 -3.93 2.42
CA ARG A 645 -49.11 -3.87 3.89
C ARG A 645 -47.91 -3.11 4.46
N LEU A 646 -46.74 -3.23 3.85
CA LEU A 646 -45.57 -2.48 4.29
C LEU A 646 -45.72 -0.97 4.03
N VAL A 647 -46.44 -0.60 2.97
CA VAL A 647 -46.87 0.79 2.70
C VAL A 647 -47.91 1.24 3.72
N ASP A 648 -48.97 0.45 3.94
CA ASP A 648 -50.07 0.80 4.85
C ASP A 648 -49.61 0.92 6.32
N SER A 649 -48.59 0.15 6.72
CA SER A 649 -47.95 0.24 8.04
C SER A 649 -46.90 1.36 8.15
N GLY A 650 -46.61 2.06 7.04
CA GLY A 650 -45.63 3.14 6.99
C GLY A 650 -44.18 2.67 7.17
N ARG A 651 -43.90 1.37 6.99
CA ARG A 651 -42.58 0.75 7.19
C ARG A 651 -41.74 0.69 5.91
N TRP A 652 -42.35 0.83 4.74
CA TRP A 652 -41.69 0.84 3.44
C TRP A 652 -42.42 1.77 2.47
N THR A 653 -41.70 2.38 1.53
CA THR A 653 -42.28 3.22 0.48
C THR A 653 -41.78 2.78 -0.89
N ALA A 654 -42.60 2.97 -1.94
CA ALA A 654 -42.24 2.57 -3.30
C ALA A 654 -40.96 3.23 -3.84
N SER A 655 -40.58 4.40 -3.31
CA SER A 655 -39.34 5.10 -3.65
C SER A 655 -38.07 4.41 -3.15
N GLU A 656 -38.16 3.52 -2.16
CA GLU A 656 -37.00 2.80 -1.60
C GLU A 656 -36.56 1.62 -2.47
N GLY A 657 -37.43 1.17 -3.39
CA GLY A 657 -37.17 0.08 -4.31
C GLY A 657 -37.31 -1.31 -3.69
N GLU A 658 -37.48 -2.33 -4.54
CA GLU A 658 -37.67 -3.72 -4.12
C GLU A 658 -36.39 -4.39 -3.61
N SER A 659 -35.24 -3.76 -3.84
CA SER A 659 -33.93 -4.26 -3.37
C SER A 659 -33.83 -4.29 -1.85
N VAL A 660 -34.61 -3.48 -1.12
CA VAL A 660 -34.66 -3.46 0.35
C VAL A 660 -35.34 -4.72 0.91
N LEU A 661 -36.20 -5.37 0.13
CA LEU A 661 -36.92 -6.58 0.53
C LEU A 661 -36.07 -7.85 0.31
N ILE A 662 -34.96 -7.73 -0.43
CA ILE A 662 -34.00 -8.82 -0.68
C ILE A 662 -33.14 -9.00 0.59
N GLY A 663 -33.30 -10.14 1.26
CA GLY A 663 -32.62 -10.46 2.52
C GLY A 663 -33.52 -10.44 3.77
N VAL A 664 -34.81 -10.16 3.58
CA VAL A 664 -35.86 -10.24 4.62
C VAL A 664 -36.64 -11.55 4.45
N LEU A 665 -36.98 -12.20 5.57
CA LEU A 665 -37.84 -13.40 5.58
C LEU A 665 -39.27 -13.01 5.93
N PHE A 666 -40.24 -13.60 5.22
CA PHE A 666 -41.66 -13.32 5.38
C PHE A 666 -42.39 -14.57 5.86
N SER A 667 -43.36 -14.39 6.77
CA SER A 667 -44.32 -15.43 7.12
C SER A 667 -45.39 -15.60 6.03
N GLU A 668 -46.11 -16.73 6.06
CA GLU A 668 -47.30 -16.93 5.22
C GLU A 668 -48.30 -15.78 5.45
N ALA A 669 -48.87 -15.26 4.36
CA ALA A 669 -49.79 -14.14 4.42
C ALA A 669 -51.08 -14.55 5.14
N CYS A 670 -51.50 -13.78 6.15
CA CYS A 670 -52.69 -14.05 6.97
C CYS A 670 -53.95 -14.46 6.13
N GLU A 671 -54.69 -15.46 6.62
CA GLU A 671 -55.84 -16.14 5.99
C GLU A 671 -56.94 -15.21 5.44
N GLU A 672 -57.03 -13.95 5.87
CA GLU A 672 -58.00 -12.99 5.33
C GLU A 672 -57.79 -12.67 3.84
N LEU A 673 -56.58 -12.86 3.30
CA LEU A 673 -56.30 -12.73 1.86
C LEU A 673 -56.41 -14.04 1.09
N GLY A 674 -56.39 -15.19 1.80
CA GLY A 674 -56.74 -16.48 1.21
C GLY A 674 -58.20 -16.53 0.72
N ARG A 675 -59.06 -15.64 1.23
CA ARG A 675 -60.45 -15.48 0.79
C ARG A 675 -60.58 -14.46 -0.36
N ALA A 676 -59.82 -13.35 -0.34
CA ALA A 676 -59.84 -12.34 -1.40
C ALA A 676 -59.15 -12.78 -2.71
N VAL A 677 -58.19 -13.70 -2.66
CA VAL A 677 -57.59 -14.30 -3.88
C VAL A 677 -58.46 -15.44 -4.44
N ARG A 678 -59.37 -16.00 -3.63
CA ARG A 678 -60.24 -17.12 -4.02
C ARG A 678 -61.61 -16.66 -4.55
N GLU A 679 -62.04 -15.44 -4.25
CA GLU A 679 -63.30 -14.86 -4.73
C GLU A 679 -63.09 -13.49 -5.39
N GLY A 680 -63.07 -13.46 -6.73
CA GLY A 680 -63.60 -12.32 -7.49
C GLY A 680 -62.63 -11.52 -8.36
N PHE A 681 -62.36 -12.02 -9.56
CA PHE A 681 -62.40 -11.18 -10.77
C PHE A 681 -63.86 -10.98 -11.19
N PRO A 682 -64.23 -9.78 -11.64
CA PRO A 682 -64.81 -9.65 -12.98
C PRO A 682 -63.79 -9.15 -14.01
#